data_AF-A0A9W3DAP0-F1
#
_entry.id   AF-A0A9W3DAP0-F1
#
_cell.length_a   1.000
_cell.length_b   1.000
_cell.length_c   1.000
_cell.angle_alpha   90.00
_cell.angle_beta   90.00
_cell.angle_gamma   90.00
#
_symmetry.space_group_name_H-M   'P 1'
#
loop_
_entity.id
_entity.type
_entity.pdbx_description
1 polymer ?
#
loop_
_entity_poly.entity_id
_entity_poly.type
_entity_poly.pdbx_seq_one_letter_code
_entity_poly.pdbx_strand_id
1 'polypeptide(L)'
;MGFVVMISGVSMGLMLLCVSGFWVLPTEGAGRGSFLRNSSSSRPSSVNVGALFTYDSFIGRAAKPAFMAAIEDVNADQNILRATNLNIVFHDSNCSGFVGTMGALQVMENKVVAAIGPQSSGIGHLISHVANELHVPLLSFAATDPTLSSLQYPYFLRTTQNDYFQMNAVADFVSYCRWREVVAVFVDDEYGRNGISVLGDALAKKRAKISYKAAFRPGADNSSISDLLVSVNLMESRVFVVHVNPDSGLNVFSVAKSLGMMESGYVWIATDWLLTALDSVEPLDPKTMDLLQGVVAFRHYTPESNEKRRFKARWKHLRTKESSGGDDDGFNSYAMYAYDTVWLVARALDVFFTQGNTVTFSSDPNLNQTNGTNIKFSALSVFNEGERFLQVIHEMNYTGLTGKIQFDPEKNRINPAYDVVNINSRGPHRVGYWSNHTGFSVESPETFYSKPPNTSAEHQRLNDIIWPGGVTKKTPRGWVFPDNGEPLKIGVPNRVSYQNYASKDDNQLGVKGYCIDIFEAAVQLLPYPVPRTYILYGDGKRNPSYDNLVNEVAANNFDVAVGDITIVTNRTKFVDFTQPFMESGLVVVAPVKGAKSSPWSFLKPFTVEMWAVTGLLFLFVGAIIWILEHRFNEEFRGPPRRQIITVFWGEHGEHFREVCATHMVVCSSDHQLKLHSQSHFDPHRSTANISDRRNGQSNNKQRTNWSPGRYLCIQVSGQ
;
A
#
# COMPACT_ATOMS: atom_id res chain seq x y z
N MET A 1 -10.32 43.08 24.52
CA MET A 1 -11.38 44.02 24.97
C MET A 1 -12.69 43.25 24.94
N GLY A 2 -13.27 42.99 26.11
CA GLY A 2 -14.26 41.92 26.29
C GLY A 2 -15.73 42.34 26.20
N PHE A 3 -16.60 41.31 26.17
CA PHE A 3 -17.96 41.15 26.74
C PHE A 3 -18.24 39.62 26.59
N VAL A 4 -18.47 38.73 27.59
CA VAL A 4 -19.37 38.64 28.77
C VAL A 4 -20.84 38.65 28.30
N VAL A 5 -21.75 37.68 28.54
CA VAL A 5 -21.85 36.47 29.41
C VAL A 5 -23.15 35.69 29.07
N MET A 6 -23.16 34.35 29.29
CA MET A 6 -24.23 33.42 29.78
C MET A 6 -25.69 33.45 29.23
N ILE A 7 -26.60 32.47 29.36
CA ILE A 7 -26.73 31.04 29.75
C ILE A 7 -28.19 30.64 29.44
N SER A 8 -28.39 29.34 29.11
CA SER A 8 -29.58 28.46 29.22
C SER A 8 -30.96 28.84 28.68
N GLY A 9 -31.63 27.82 28.13
CA GLY A 9 -33.08 27.65 28.31
C GLY A 9 -33.76 26.77 27.28
N VAL A 10 -33.80 25.45 27.53
CA VAL A 10 -34.63 24.47 26.82
C VAL A 10 -36.10 24.72 27.16
N SER A 11 -37.00 24.67 26.17
CA SER A 11 -38.37 24.18 26.38
C SER A 11 -39.02 23.71 25.08
N MET A 12 -39.74 22.60 25.24
CA MET A 12 -40.47 21.79 24.28
C MET A 12 -41.90 22.34 24.16
N GLY A 13 -42.45 22.46 22.95
CA GLY A 13 -43.78 23.03 22.73
C GLY A 13 -44.45 22.53 21.46
N LEU A 14 -45.44 21.66 21.67
CA LEU A 14 -46.47 21.16 20.75
C LEU A 14 -47.17 22.29 19.96
N MET A 15 -47.49 22.09 18.67
CA MET A 15 -48.70 22.69 18.06
C MET A 15 -49.19 21.92 16.83
N LEU A 16 -50.52 21.84 16.77
CA LEU A 16 -51.39 21.04 15.92
C LEU A 16 -51.63 21.64 14.53
N LEU A 17 -51.93 20.71 13.60
CA LEU A 17 -52.92 20.73 12.51
C LEU A 17 -53.50 22.07 12.06
N CYS A 18 -53.45 22.31 10.73
CA CYS A 18 -54.63 22.73 9.97
C CYS A 18 -54.54 22.24 8.51
N VAL A 19 -55.65 21.63 8.09
CA VAL A 19 -55.93 21.01 6.80
C VAL A 19 -56.51 22.06 5.85
N SER A 20 -56.11 22.04 4.58
CA SER A 20 -56.98 22.49 3.50
C SER A 20 -56.77 21.60 2.28
N GLY A 21 -57.82 20.82 1.99
CA GLY A 21 -57.95 20.09 0.75
C GLY A 21 -58.52 20.98 -0.35
N PHE A 22 -58.13 20.68 -1.59
CA PHE A 22 -58.98 20.88 -2.75
C PHE A 22 -58.92 19.62 -3.60
N TRP A 23 -60.02 18.89 -3.55
CA TRP A 23 -60.37 17.80 -4.46
C TRP A 23 -60.78 18.41 -5.80
N VAL A 24 -60.26 17.87 -6.89
CA VAL A 24 -60.91 17.94 -8.20
C VAL A 24 -61.13 16.49 -8.64
N LEU A 25 -62.41 16.11 -8.72
CA LEU A 25 -62.89 14.82 -9.22
C LEU A 25 -62.66 14.70 -10.74
N PRO A 26 -62.36 13.50 -11.26
CA PRO A 26 -62.41 13.22 -12.69
C PRO A 26 -63.85 12.90 -13.11
N THR A 27 -64.33 13.55 -14.17
CA THR A 27 -65.56 13.14 -14.85
C THR A 27 -65.22 12.17 -15.99
N GLU A 28 -65.87 11.01 -15.95
CA GLU A 28 -65.92 10.08 -17.08
C GLU A 28 -66.61 10.73 -18.28
N GLY A 29 -65.93 10.72 -19.42
CA GLY A 29 -66.50 10.97 -20.73
C GLY A 29 -66.13 9.82 -21.66
N ALA A 30 -67.02 8.85 -21.78
CA ALA A 30 -66.92 7.75 -22.73
C ALA A 30 -66.95 8.27 -24.17
N GLY A 31 -65.78 8.33 -24.81
CA GLY A 31 -65.60 8.57 -26.24
C GLY A 31 -64.89 7.38 -26.88
N ARG A 32 -65.68 6.46 -27.43
CA ARG A 32 -65.24 5.24 -28.10
C ARG A 32 -64.56 5.61 -29.43
N GLY A 33 -63.24 5.81 -29.41
CA GLY A 33 -62.39 5.97 -30.58
C GLY A 33 -61.36 4.85 -30.62
N SER A 34 -61.68 3.75 -31.30
CA SER A 34 -60.72 2.68 -31.58
C SER A 34 -59.66 3.19 -32.57
N PHE A 35 -58.62 3.82 -32.06
CA PHE A 35 -57.38 3.95 -32.81
C PHE A 35 -56.60 2.65 -32.62
N LEU A 36 -56.95 1.64 -33.44
CA LEU A 36 -56.02 0.58 -33.80
C LEU A 36 -54.85 1.26 -34.51
N ARG A 37 -53.88 1.72 -33.72
CA ARG A 37 -52.59 2.16 -34.24
C ARG A 37 -51.81 0.88 -34.53
N ASN A 38 -52.12 0.30 -35.68
CA ASN A 38 -51.36 -0.77 -36.29
C ASN A 38 -50.05 -0.14 -36.81
N SER A 39 -49.15 0.26 -35.90
CA SER A 39 -47.77 0.54 -36.28
C SER A 39 -47.02 -0.77 -36.22
N SER A 40 -47.12 -1.56 -37.29
CA SER A 40 -46.05 -2.49 -37.61
C SER A 40 -44.81 -1.64 -37.89
N SER A 41 -44.05 -1.30 -36.84
CA SER A 41 -42.66 -0.88 -37.00
C SER A 41 -41.97 -2.07 -37.65
N SER A 42 -41.80 -2.03 -38.98
CA SER A 42 -41.12 -3.12 -39.67
C SER A 42 -39.67 -3.05 -39.24
N ARG A 43 -39.24 -4.05 -38.45
CA ARG A 43 -37.83 -4.23 -38.10
C ARG A 43 -36.99 -4.18 -39.38
N PRO A 44 -35.81 -3.53 -39.34
CA PRO A 44 -34.94 -3.50 -40.52
C PRO A 44 -34.56 -4.92 -40.92
N SER A 45 -34.48 -5.20 -42.23
CA SER A 45 -34.10 -6.53 -42.73
C SER A 45 -32.63 -6.87 -42.43
N SER A 46 -31.78 -5.85 -42.30
CA SER A 46 -30.37 -6.00 -41.93
C SER A 46 -29.87 -4.80 -41.14
N VAL A 47 -28.92 -5.05 -40.25
CA VAL A 47 -28.23 -4.01 -39.45
C VAL A 47 -26.73 -4.23 -39.52
N ASN A 48 -25.99 -3.12 -39.68
CA ASN A 48 -24.53 -3.16 -39.76
C ASN A 48 -23.92 -2.81 -38.41
N VAL A 49 -22.90 -3.57 -38.02
CA VAL A 49 -22.04 -3.30 -36.87
C VAL A 49 -20.61 -3.21 -37.38
N GLY A 50 -19.84 -2.27 -36.84
CA GLY A 50 -18.43 -2.13 -37.16
C GLY A 50 -17.57 -3.03 -36.29
N ALA A 51 -16.50 -3.60 -36.83
CA ALA A 51 -15.45 -4.24 -36.03
C ALA A 51 -14.07 -3.75 -36.47
N LEU A 52 -13.34 -3.13 -35.55
CA LEU A 52 -11.99 -2.61 -35.78
C LEU A 52 -11.02 -3.22 -34.78
N PHE A 53 -10.04 -3.97 -35.24
CA PHE A 53 -8.99 -4.56 -34.41
C PHE A 53 -7.83 -5.02 -35.29
N THR A 54 -6.71 -5.40 -34.68
CA THR A 54 -5.54 -5.86 -35.43
C THR A 54 -5.66 -7.34 -35.72
N TYR A 55 -5.65 -7.74 -36.98
CA TYR A 55 -5.83 -9.17 -37.32
C TYR A 55 -4.62 -10.01 -36.92
N ASP A 56 -3.42 -9.56 -37.29
CA ASP A 56 -2.18 -10.28 -36.99
C ASP A 56 -1.64 -9.88 -35.61
N SER A 57 -2.30 -10.35 -34.56
CA SER A 57 -1.84 -10.27 -33.18
C SER A 57 -2.39 -11.46 -32.38
N PHE A 58 -1.82 -11.76 -31.22
CA PHE A 58 -2.34 -12.83 -30.36
C PHE A 58 -3.85 -12.67 -30.07
N ILE A 59 -4.29 -11.45 -29.78
CA ILE A 59 -5.70 -11.15 -29.52
C ILE A 59 -6.51 -11.24 -30.82
N GLY A 60 -6.00 -10.68 -31.92
CA GLY A 60 -6.67 -10.60 -33.21
C GLY A 60 -6.98 -11.93 -33.86
N ARG A 61 -5.98 -12.82 -33.89
CA ARG A 61 -6.10 -14.18 -34.46
C ARG A 61 -7.15 -15.00 -33.70
N ALA A 62 -7.32 -14.75 -32.40
CA ALA A 62 -8.36 -15.37 -31.59
C ALA A 62 -9.72 -14.64 -31.68
N ALA A 63 -9.75 -13.32 -31.88
CA ALA A 63 -10.98 -12.54 -31.92
C ALA A 63 -11.75 -12.70 -33.23
N LYS A 64 -11.07 -12.75 -34.39
CA LYS A 64 -11.72 -12.80 -35.70
C LYS A 64 -12.61 -14.04 -35.90
N PRO A 65 -12.16 -15.28 -35.64
CA PRO A 65 -13.01 -16.46 -35.75
C PRO A 65 -14.13 -16.44 -34.70
N ALA A 66 -13.90 -15.83 -33.53
CA ALA A 66 -14.92 -15.68 -32.51
C ALA A 66 -16.03 -14.72 -32.94
N PHE A 67 -15.69 -13.61 -33.61
CA PHE A 67 -16.67 -12.71 -34.22
C PHE A 67 -17.51 -13.44 -35.26
N MET A 68 -16.87 -14.18 -36.17
CA MET A 68 -17.58 -14.90 -37.23
C MET A 68 -18.52 -15.98 -36.66
N ALA A 69 -18.03 -16.77 -35.69
CA ALA A 69 -18.87 -17.74 -35.00
C ALA A 69 -20.06 -17.09 -34.27
N ALA A 70 -19.87 -15.93 -33.65
CA ALA A 70 -20.95 -15.22 -32.97
C ALA A 70 -22.01 -14.70 -33.94
N ILE A 71 -21.61 -14.17 -35.10
CA ILE A 71 -22.54 -13.72 -36.15
C ILE A 71 -23.37 -14.89 -36.67
N GLU A 72 -22.71 -16.01 -36.99
CA GLU A 72 -23.40 -17.23 -37.45
C GLU A 72 -24.42 -17.72 -36.42
N ASP A 73 -24.02 -17.80 -35.15
CA ASP A 73 -24.90 -18.26 -34.08
C ASP A 73 -26.08 -17.29 -33.83
N VAL A 74 -25.84 -15.98 -33.87
CA VAL A 74 -26.89 -14.95 -33.72
C VAL A 74 -27.90 -15.04 -34.87
N ASN A 75 -27.44 -15.08 -36.12
CA ASN A 75 -28.33 -15.10 -37.29
C ASN A 75 -29.06 -16.44 -37.45
N ALA A 76 -28.55 -17.53 -36.85
CA ALA A 76 -29.23 -18.82 -36.78
C ALA A 76 -30.26 -18.91 -35.64
N ASP A 77 -30.18 -18.04 -34.63
CA ASP A 77 -31.09 -18.06 -33.48
C ASP A 77 -32.47 -17.51 -33.85
N GLN A 78 -33.51 -18.34 -33.72
CA GLN A 78 -34.89 -17.94 -34.04
C GLN A 78 -35.53 -17.05 -32.96
N ASN A 79 -34.90 -16.86 -31.81
CA ASN A 79 -35.45 -16.09 -30.69
C ASN A 79 -34.92 -14.66 -30.60
N ILE A 80 -33.77 -14.39 -31.21
CA ILE A 80 -33.11 -13.08 -31.16
C ILE A 80 -33.10 -12.48 -32.56
N LEU A 81 -33.37 -11.17 -32.69
CA LEU A 81 -33.35 -10.45 -33.96
C LEU A 81 -34.21 -11.09 -35.07
N ARG A 82 -35.41 -11.57 -34.71
CA ARG A 82 -36.35 -12.15 -35.68
C ARG A 82 -36.55 -11.21 -36.88
N ALA A 83 -36.29 -11.74 -38.08
CA ALA A 83 -36.37 -11.05 -39.38
C ALA A 83 -35.35 -9.91 -39.62
N THR A 84 -34.28 -9.83 -38.81
CA THR A 84 -33.19 -8.87 -38.98
C THR A 84 -31.86 -9.60 -39.01
N ASN A 85 -31.11 -9.49 -40.10
CA ASN A 85 -29.77 -10.07 -40.21
C ASN A 85 -28.71 -9.13 -39.64
N LEU A 86 -27.82 -9.65 -38.78
CA LEU A 86 -26.68 -8.90 -38.25
C LEU A 86 -25.47 -9.05 -39.19
N ASN A 87 -24.96 -7.93 -39.70
CA ASN A 87 -23.77 -7.89 -40.54
C ASN A 87 -22.63 -7.18 -39.80
N ILE A 88 -21.39 -7.68 -39.91
CA ILE A 88 -20.21 -7.00 -39.37
C ILE A 88 -19.30 -6.50 -40.49
N VAL A 89 -18.97 -5.22 -40.45
CA VAL A 89 -17.98 -4.57 -41.31
C VAL A 89 -16.63 -4.61 -40.61
N PHE A 90 -15.75 -5.47 -41.08
CA PHE A 90 -14.43 -5.67 -40.49
C PHE A 90 -13.38 -4.73 -41.09
N HIS A 91 -12.52 -4.16 -40.25
CA HIS A 91 -11.34 -3.41 -40.67
C HIS A 91 -10.13 -3.77 -39.82
N ASP A 92 -8.98 -3.96 -40.46
CA ASP A 92 -7.71 -4.24 -39.77
C ASP A 92 -7.02 -2.94 -39.35
N SER A 93 -6.71 -2.79 -38.06
CA SER A 93 -5.97 -1.62 -37.57
C SER A 93 -4.45 -1.73 -37.69
N ASN A 94 -3.91 -2.93 -37.94
CA ASN A 94 -2.47 -3.20 -38.01
C ASN A 94 -1.67 -2.62 -36.81
N CYS A 95 -2.28 -2.60 -35.62
CA CYS A 95 -1.77 -1.98 -34.37
C CYS A 95 -1.26 -0.54 -34.51
N SER A 96 -1.62 0.19 -35.57
CA SER A 96 -1.17 1.55 -35.81
C SER A 96 -2.27 2.53 -35.41
N GLY A 97 -1.94 3.51 -34.57
CA GLY A 97 -2.84 4.62 -34.22
C GLY A 97 -3.46 5.32 -35.44
N PHE A 98 -2.63 5.61 -36.45
CA PHE A 98 -3.08 6.29 -37.67
C PHE A 98 -3.99 5.41 -38.54
N VAL A 99 -3.50 4.25 -38.99
CA VAL A 99 -4.27 3.28 -39.79
C VAL A 99 -5.57 2.87 -39.08
N GLY A 100 -5.52 2.61 -37.77
CA GLY A 100 -6.70 2.29 -36.96
C GLY A 100 -7.72 3.42 -36.94
N THR A 101 -7.29 4.68 -36.83
CA THR A 101 -8.20 5.83 -36.88
C THR A 101 -8.86 5.97 -38.25
N MET A 102 -8.09 5.80 -39.33
CA MET A 102 -8.66 5.81 -40.70
C MET A 102 -9.64 4.66 -40.91
N GLY A 103 -9.31 3.47 -40.40
CA GLY A 103 -10.21 2.33 -40.43
C GLY A 103 -11.50 2.55 -39.67
N ALA A 104 -11.44 3.23 -38.52
CA ALA A 104 -12.64 3.59 -37.76
C ALA A 104 -13.59 4.48 -38.57
N LEU A 105 -13.05 5.49 -39.27
CA LEU A 105 -13.86 6.35 -40.14
C LEU A 105 -14.52 5.53 -41.25
N GLN A 106 -13.77 4.66 -41.93
CA GLN A 106 -14.30 3.80 -42.99
C GLN A 106 -15.38 2.84 -42.48
N VAL A 107 -15.22 2.30 -41.27
CA VAL A 107 -16.25 1.48 -40.62
C VAL A 107 -17.50 2.31 -40.35
N MET A 108 -17.36 3.54 -39.86
CA MET A 108 -18.48 4.42 -39.55
C MET A 108 -19.22 4.95 -40.79
N GLU A 109 -18.56 5.06 -41.95
CA GLU A 109 -19.20 5.37 -43.25
C GLU A 109 -20.28 4.33 -43.65
N ASN A 110 -20.21 3.11 -43.12
CA ASN A 110 -21.14 2.03 -43.43
C ASN A 110 -22.44 2.05 -42.59
N LYS A 111 -22.77 3.20 -41.97
CA LYS A 111 -23.98 3.41 -41.17
C LYS A 111 -24.15 2.32 -40.10
N VAL A 112 -23.11 2.15 -39.30
CA VAL A 112 -23.09 1.14 -38.23
C VAL A 112 -23.87 1.63 -37.02
N VAL A 113 -24.59 0.73 -36.35
CA VAL A 113 -25.36 1.05 -35.13
C VAL A 113 -24.52 0.92 -33.86
N ALA A 114 -23.38 0.23 -33.96
CA ALA A 114 -22.35 0.09 -32.94
C ALA A 114 -21.01 -0.19 -33.60
N ALA A 115 -19.94 0.20 -32.94
CA ALA A 115 -18.58 -0.18 -33.30
C ALA A 115 -18.01 -1.08 -32.19
N ILE A 116 -17.47 -2.23 -32.57
CA ILE A 116 -16.81 -3.18 -31.68
C ILE A 116 -15.30 -3.06 -31.88
N GLY A 117 -14.57 -2.90 -30.77
CA GLY A 117 -13.16 -2.54 -30.77
C GLY A 117 -12.94 -1.12 -30.22
N PRO A 118 -11.71 -0.59 -30.31
CA PRO A 118 -10.53 -1.24 -30.85
C PRO A 118 -9.90 -2.19 -29.84
N GLN A 119 -8.92 -2.97 -30.29
CA GLN A 119 -8.06 -3.78 -29.41
C GLN A 119 -7.02 -2.92 -28.67
N SER A 120 -6.42 -1.94 -29.35
CA SER A 120 -5.40 -1.06 -28.76
C SER A 120 -6.05 0.10 -28.02
N SER A 121 -5.64 0.35 -26.77
CA SER A 121 -6.11 1.49 -25.98
C SER A 121 -5.78 2.83 -26.63
N GLY A 122 -4.61 2.96 -27.26
CA GLY A 122 -4.22 4.19 -27.98
C GLY A 122 -5.17 4.52 -29.14
N ILE A 123 -5.58 3.51 -29.92
CA ILE A 123 -6.63 3.68 -30.94
C ILE A 123 -7.97 4.03 -30.27
N GLY A 124 -8.27 3.41 -29.12
CA GLY A 124 -9.49 3.63 -28.35
C GLY A 124 -9.70 5.10 -28.01
N HIS A 125 -8.65 5.79 -27.57
CA HIS A 125 -8.71 7.21 -27.25
C HIS A 125 -9.08 8.06 -28.47
N LEU A 126 -8.46 7.79 -29.62
CA LEU A 126 -8.66 8.56 -30.84
C LEU A 126 -10.07 8.36 -31.39
N ILE A 127 -10.52 7.12 -31.49
CA ILE A 127 -11.80 6.82 -32.14
C ILE A 127 -13.00 7.06 -31.22
N SER A 128 -12.79 7.16 -29.90
CA SER A 128 -13.84 7.56 -28.96
C SER A 128 -14.34 8.98 -29.24
N HIS A 129 -13.48 9.89 -29.70
CA HIS A 129 -13.93 11.22 -30.13
C HIS A 129 -14.83 11.16 -31.36
N VAL A 130 -14.53 10.28 -32.31
CA VAL A 130 -15.36 10.08 -33.51
C VAL A 130 -16.70 9.43 -33.12
N ALA A 131 -16.66 8.41 -32.26
CA ALA A 131 -17.85 7.74 -31.73
C ALA A 131 -18.78 8.72 -30.99
N ASN A 132 -18.21 9.67 -30.24
CA ASN A 132 -18.96 10.73 -29.58
C ASN A 132 -19.65 11.66 -30.58
N GLU A 133 -18.96 12.11 -31.64
CA GLU A 133 -19.55 13.02 -32.62
C GLU A 133 -20.69 12.33 -33.40
N LEU A 134 -20.49 11.05 -33.76
CA LEU A 134 -21.47 10.28 -34.55
C LEU A 134 -22.54 9.59 -33.68
N HIS A 135 -22.49 9.77 -32.36
CA HIS A 135 -23.36 9.09 -31.39
C HIS A 135 -23.38 7.56 -31.54
N VAL A 136 -22.27 6.94 -31.92
CA VAL A 136 -22.19 5.49 -32.12
C VAL A 136 -21.62 4.84 -30.86
N PRO A 137 -22.34 3.92 -30.19
CA PRO A 137 -21.78 3.14 -29.09
C PRO A 137 -20.52 2.39 -29.50
N LEU A 138 -19.44 2.58 -28.75
CA LEU A 138 -18.12 1.98 -28.98
C LEU A 138 -17.83 0.96 -27.89
N LEU A 139 -17.93 -0.32 -28.23
CA LEU A 139 -17.78 -1.45 -27.30
C LEU A 139 -16.40 -2.10 -27.49
N SER A 140 -15.48 -1.88 -26.55
CA SER A 140 -14.17 -2.50 -26.63
C SER A 140 -14.09 -3.80 -25.82
N PHE A 141 -13.74 -4.88 -26.53
CA PHE A 141 -13.49 -6.20 -25.96
C PHE A 141 -12.04 -6.40 -25.49
N ALA A 142 -11.13 -5.46 -25.76
CA ALA A 142 -9.70 -5.64 -25.48
C ALA A 142 -8.93 -4.39 -25.00
N ALA A 143 -9.46 -3.17 -25.16
CA ALA A 143 -8.82 -1.97 -24.64
C ALA A 143 -9.11 -1.80 -23.14
N THR A 144 -8.11 -2.10 -22.32
CA THR A 144 -8.22 -2.19 -20.85
C THR A 144 -7.82 -0.91 -20.11
N ASP A 145 -7.31 0.11 -20.81
CA ASP A 145 -6.81 1.38 -20.22
C ASP A 145 -7.86 2.10 -19.35
N PRO A 146 -7.57 2.36 -18.06
CA PRO A 146 -8.55 2.95 -17.14
C PRO A 146 -9.11 4.30 -17.58
N THR A 147 -8.35 5.09 -18.33
CA THR A 147 -8.72 6.46 -18.72
C THR A 147 -9.77 6.53 -19.83
N LEU A 148 -10.04 5.41 -20.51
CA LEU A 148 -11.15 5.31 -21.48
C LEU A 148 -12.54 5.34 -20.81
N SER A 149 -12.63 5.10 -19.50
CA SER A 149 -13.87 5.27 -18.73
C SER A 149 -14.14 6.73 -18.31
N SER A 150 -13.36 7.69 -18.83
CA SER A 150 -13.51 9.12 -18.54
C SER A 150 -14.84 9.67 -19.07
N LEU A 151 -15.38 10.68 -18.39
CA LEU A 151 -16.59 11.42 -18.79
C LEU A 151 -16.46 12.04 -20.19
N GLN A 152 -15.24 12.25 -20.69
CA GLN A 152 -15.00 12.74 -22.05
C GLN A 152 -15.38 11.73 -23.15
N TYR A 153 -15.60 10.45 -22.81
CA TYR A 153 -15.96 9.38 -23.74
C TYR A 153 -17.34 8.78 -23.41
N PRO A 154 -18.44 9.56 -23.52
CA PRO A 154 -19.77 9.11 -23.17
C PRO A 154 -20.24 7.89 -23.98
N TYR A 155 -19.75 7.67 -25.21
CA TYR A 155 -20.17 6.51 -26.01
C TYR A 155 -19.27 5.27 -25.87
N PHE A 156 -18.18 5.36 -25.09
CA PHE A 156 -17.29 4.23 -24.86
C PHE A 156 -17.84 3.31 -23.74
N LEU A 157 -17.82 2.01 -24.01
CA LEU A 157 -18.22 0.97 -23.07
C LEU A 157 -17.21 -0.19 -23.13
N ARG A 158 -16.80 -0.72 -21.98
CA ARG A 158 -15.80 -1.79 -21.92
C ARG A 158 -16.47 -3.13 -21.64
N THR A 159 -16.39 -4.07 -22.58
CA THR A 159 -16.93 -5.43 -22.42
C THR A 159 -15.92 -6.43 -21.83
N THR A 160 -14.67 -6.00 -21.64
CA THR A 160 -13.62 -6.72 -20.89
C THR A 160 -13.38 -6.14 -19.49
N GLN A 161 -12.33 -6.56 -18.80
CA GLN A 161 -11.94 -6.02 -17.49
C GLN A 161 -11.12 -4.73 -17.64
N ASN A 162 -11.21 -3.85 -16.64
CA ASN A 162 -10.47 -2.60 -16.57
C ASN A 162 -9.13 -2.82 -15.82
N ASP A 163 -8.02 -2.32 -16.36
CA ASP A 163 -6.69 -2.43 -15.73
C ASP A 163 -6.63 -1.74 -14.38
N TYR A 164 -7.57 -0.83 -14.08
CA TYR A 164 -7.73 -0.28 -12.74
C TYR A 164 -7.78 -1.40 -11.70
N PHE A 165 -8.60 -2.43 -11.95
CA PHE A 165 -8.72 -3.56 -11.04
C PHE A 165 -7.51 -4.49 -11.10
N GLN A 166 -6.90 -4.67 -12.29
CA GLN A 166 -5.70 -5.48 -12.43
C GLN A 166 -4.52 -4.92 -11.62
N MET A 167 -4.31 -3.60 -11.69
CA MET A 167 -3.23 -2.94 -10.98
C MET A 167 -3.46 -2.91 -9.47
N ASN A 168 -4.73 -2.83 -9.03
CA ASN A 168 -5.07 -3.06 -7.62
C ASN A 168 -4.79 -4.51 -7.18
N ALA A 169 -5.07 -5.50 -8.03
CA ALA A 169 -4.73 -6.90 -7.77
C ALA A 169 -3.22 -7.12 -7.64
N VAL A 170 -2.43 -6.53 -8.53
CA VAL A 170 -0.96 -6.56 -8.46
C VAL A 170 -0.45 -5.86 -7.19
N ALA A 171 -0.97 -4.68 -6.85
CA ALA A 171 -0.58 -3.97 -5.62
C ALA A 171 -0.95 -4.74 -4.35
N ASP A 172 -2.13 -5.39 -4.33
CA ASP A 172 -2.52 -6.30 -3.27
C ASP A 172 -1.55 -7.49 -3.18
N PHE A 173 -1.11 -8.04 -4.31
CA PHE A 173 -0.16 -9.16 -4.34
C PHE A 173 1.23 -8.77 -3.80
N VAL A 174 1.71 -7.59 -4.17
CA VAL A 174 2.96 -7.01 -3.65
C VAL A 174 2.84 -6.83 -2.13
N SER A 175 1.70 -6.34 -1.64
CA SER A 175 1.42 -6.17 -0.21
C SER A 175 1.31 -7.51 0.52
N TYR A 176 0.64 -8.50 -0.08
CA TYR A 176 0.50 -9.86 0.42
C TYR A 176 1.86 -10.54 0.62
N CYS A 177 2.77 -10.36 -0.35
CA CYS A 177 4.15 -10.84 -0.27
C CYS A 177 5.06 -9.98 0.63
N ARG A 178 4.54 -8.88 1.21
CA ARG A 178 5.22 -7.92 2.10
C ARG A 178 6.36 -7.13 1.46
N TRP A 179 6.36 -7.01 0.14
CA TRP A 179 7.29 -6.13 -0.56
C TRP A 179 6.84 -4.67 -0.49
N ARG A 180 7.80 -3.75 -0.62
CA ARG A 180 7.57 -2.30 -0.48
C ARG A 180 7.98 -1.51 -1.72
N GLU A 181 8.86 -2.07 -2.53
CA GLU A 181 9.42 -1.41 -3.71
C GLU A 181 9.40 -2.37 -4.89
N VAL A 182 8.91 -1.89 -6.03
CA VAL A 182 8.87 -2.63 -7.29
C VAL A 182 9.50 -1.82 -8.41
N VAL A 183 9.98 -2.50 -9.44
CA VAL A 183 10.34 -1.90 -10.74
C VAL A 183 9.19 -2.18 -11.69
N ALA A 184 8.68 -1.16 -12.36
CA ALA A 184 7.65 -1.30 -13.38
C ALA A 184 8.31 -1.30 -14.77
N VAL A 185 8.24 -2.41 -15.49
CA VAL A 185 8.67 -2.55 -16.89
C VAL A 185 7.44 -2.49 -17.78
N PHE A 186 7.38 -1.51 -18.69
CA PHE A 186 6.19 -1.29 -19.49
C PHE A 186 6.48 -0.72 -20.88
N VAL A 187 5.52 -0.90 -21.77
CA VAL A 187 5.54 -0.30 -23.11
C VAL A 187 5.07 1.16 -23.03
N ASP A 188 5.77 2.08 -23.69
CA ASP A 188 5.50 3.52 -23.63
C ASP A 188 4.37 3.95 -24.59
N ASP A 189 3.17 3.41 -24.38
CA ASP A 189 1.92 3.81 -25.04
C ASP A 189 0.85 4.18 -23.99
N GLU A 190 -0.37 4.52 -24.43
CA GLU A 190 -1.49 4.86 -23.53
C GLU A 190 -1.79 3.70 -22.55
N TYR A 191 -1.82 2.46 -23.04
CA TYR A 191 -2.06 1.26 -22.24
C TYR A 191 -1.01 1.15 -21.11
N GLY A 192 0.28 1.15 -21.47
CA GLY A 192 1.35 0.97 -20.50
C GLY A 192 1.46 2.14 -19.51
N ARG A 193 1.45 3.40 -19.99
CA ARG A 193 1.59 4.58 -19.12
C ARG A 193 0.44 4.69 -18.11
N ASN A 194 -0.79 4.51 -18.58
CA ASN A 194 -1.97 4.68 -17.72
C ASN A 194 -2.12 3.51 -16.75
N GLY A 195 -1.80 2.28 -17.17
CA GLY A 195 -1.72 1.12 -16.27
C GLY A 195 -0.68 1.33 -15.15
N ILE A 196 0.53 1.75 -15.48
CA ILE A 196 1.59 2.02 -14.49
C ILE A 196 1.28 3.22 -13.59
N SER A 197 0.55 4.21 -14.09
CA SER A 197 0.03 5.31 -13.26
C SER A 197 -0.88 4.77 -12.15
N VAL A 198 -1.88 3.94 -12.51
CA VAL A 198 -2.78 3.34 -11.52
C VAL A 198 -2.07 2.39 -10.57
N LEU A 199 -1.08 1.63 -11.05
CA LEU A 199 -0.23 0.82 -10.18
C LEU A 199 0.47 1.65 -9.11
N GLY A 200 0.99 2.82 -9.48
CA GLY A 200 1.62 3.76 -8.54
C GLY A 200 0.67 4.17 -7.42
N ASP A 201 -0.55 4.56 -7.78
CA ASP A 201 -1.59 4.96 -6.82
C ASP A 201 -2.03 3.79 -5.92
N ALA A 202 -2.19 2.60 -6.50
CA ALA A 202 -2.57 1.40 -5.77
C ALA A 202 -1.50 0.97 -4.76
N LEU A 203 -0.22 1.02 -5.16
CA LEU A 203 0.91 0.75 -4.27
C LEU A 203 1.02 1.78 -3.14
N ALA A 204 0.83 3.06 -3.45
CA ALA A 204 0.87 4.13 -2.46
C ALA A 204 -0.14 3.91 -1.32
N LYS A 205 -1.37 3.48 -1.65
CA LYS A 205 -2.40 3.10 -0.67
C LYS A 205 -1.96 1.96 0.27
N LYS A 206 -1.04 1.11 -0.18
CA LYS A 206 -0.46 -0.01 0.60
C LYS A 206 0.87 0.33 1.27
N ARG A 207 1.29 1.61 1.23
CA ARG A 207 2.62 2.07 1.68
C ARG A 207 3.73 1.31 0.97
N ALA A 208 3.58 1.14 -0.34
CA ALA A 208 4.58 0.65 -1.27
C ALA A 208 4.76 1.68 -2.38
N LYS A 209 5.82 1.59 -3.18
CA LYS A 209 6.10 2.52 -4.28
C LYS A 209 6.74 1.81 -5.48
N ILE A 210 6.64 2.46 -6.62
CA ILE A 210 7.44 2.12 -7.79
C ILE A 210 8.80 2.81 -7.62
N SER A 211 9.85 2.02 -7.42
CA SER A 211 11.23 2.50 -7.29
C SER A 211 11.76 3.05 -8.61
N TYR A 212 11.39 2.41 -9.73
CA TYR A 212 11.77 2.85 -11.07
C TYR A 212 10.73 2.45 -12.13
N LYS A 213 10.54 3.35 -13.10
CA LYS A 213 9.64 3.19 -14.25
C LYS A 213 10.49 2.95 -15.50
N ALA A 214 10.65 1.68 -15.86
CA ALA A 214 11.41 1.21 -17.01
C ALA A 214 10.51 1.13 -18.25
N ALA A 215 10.46 2.23 -19.01
CA ALA A 215 9.67 2.33 -20.23
C ALA A 215 10.51 1.96 -21.47
N PHE A 216 9.93 1.25 -22.43
CA PHE A 216 10.50 1.06 -23.77
C PHE A 216 9.46 1.34 -24.85
N ARG A 217 9.91 1.76 -26.03
CA ARG A 217 9.03 2.11 -27.15
C ARG A 217 8.29 0.86 -27.68
N PRO A 218 7.04 0.99 -28.16
CA PRO A 218 6.40 -0.07 -28.93
C PRO A 218 7.31 -0.53 -30.07
N GLY A 219 7.52 -1.85 -30.21
CA GLY A 219 8.40 -2.42 -31.24
C GLY A 219 9.91 -2.25 -30.97
N ALA A 220 10.32 -1.95 -29.73
CA ALA A 220 11.74 -1.90 -29.37
C ALA A 220 12.47 -3.23 -29.66
N ASP A 221 13.72 -3.11 -30.07
CA ASP A 221 14.61 -4.24 -30.31
C ASP A 221 15.18 -4.83 -29.01
N ASN A 222 15.76 -6.04 -29.10
CA ASN A 222 16.32 -6.72 -27.94
C ASN A 222 17.49 -5.96 -27.32
N SER A 223 18.25 -5.17 -28.09
CA SER A 223 19.32 -4.29 -27.59
C SER A 223 18.76 -3.22 -26.66
N SER A 224 17.74 -2.49 -27.08
CA SER A 224 17.11 -1.45 -26.25
C SER A 224 16.50 -2.04 -24.97
N ILE A 225 15.88 -3.22 -25.06
CA ILE A 225 15.36 -3.95 -23.91
C ILE A 225 16.51 -4.40 -22.99
N SER A 226 17.62 -4.86 -23.54
CA SER A 226 18.80 -5.26 -22.78
C SER A 226 19.40 -4.10 -21.99
N ASP A 227 19.61 -2.95 -22.63
CA ASP A 227 20.15 -1.75 -21.97
C ASP A 227 19.26 -1.32 -20.80
N LEU A 228 17.93 -1.35 -21.02
CA LEU A 228 16.95 -1.05 -19.99
C LEU A 228 17.01 -2.07 -18.83
N LEU A 229 17.06 -3.38 -19.13
CA LEU A 229 17.12 -4.43 -18.12
C LEU A 229 18.42 -4.41 -17.32
N VAL A 230 19.56 -4.11 -17.96
CA VAL A 230 20.83 -3.88 -17.28
C VAL A 230 20.71 -2.71 -16.30
N SER A 231 20.11 -1.59 -16.70
CA SER A 231 19.98 -0.42 -15.83
C SER A 231 19.15 -0.71 -14.56
N VAL A 232 18.05 -1.45 -14.68
CA VAL A 232 17.21 -1.82 -13.53
C VAL A 232 17.80 -2.93 -12.68
N ASN A 233 18.65 -3.78 -13.27
CA ASN A 233 19.36 -4.82 -12.53
C ASN A 233 20.37 -4.24 -11.52
N LEU A 234 20.87 -3.02 -11.76
CA LEU A 234 21.76 -2.31 -10.82
C LEU A 234 21.03 -1.73 -9.60
N MET A 235 19.70 -1.70 -9.61
CA MET A 235 18.89 -1.12 -8.51
C MET A 235 18.68 -2.12 -7.36
N GLU A 236 18.07 -1.66 -6.26
CA GLU A 236 17.84 -2.51 -5.08
C GLU A 236 16.72 -3.54 -5.27
N SER A 237 15.60 -3.11 -5.88
CA SER A 237 14.42 -3.96 -6.00
C SER A 237 14.69 -5.13 -6.97
N ARG A 238 14.17 -6.30 -6.60
CA ARG A 238 14.17 -7.52 -7.42
C ARG A 238 12.75 -7.96 -7.77
N VAL A 239 11.77 -7.09 -7.54
CA VAL A 239 10.36 -7.31 -7.86
C VAL A 239 10.00 -6.51 -9.09
N PHE A 240 9.82 -7.20 -10.21
CA PHE A 240 9.52 -6.62 -11.50
C PHE A 240 8.06 -6.85 -11.85
N VAL A 241 7.33 -5.77 -12.13
CA VAL A 241 5.98 -5.81 -12.70
C VAL A 241 6.10 -5.52 -14.19
N VAL A 242 5.66 -6.45 -15.04
CA VAL A 242 5.77 -6.38 -16.49
C VAL A 242 4.39 -6.16 -17.12
N HIS A 243 4.16 -4.94 -17.60
CA HIS A 243 2.90 -4.52 -18.22
C HIS A 243 3.14 -4.06 -19.65
N VAL A 244 3.04 -4.99 -20.59
CA VAL A 244 3.46 -4.83 -21.99
C VAL A 244 2.45 -5.52 -22.91
N ASN A 245 2.54 -5.27 -24.22
CA ASN A 245 1.67 -5.94 -25.19
C ASN A 245 2.05 -7.43 -25.36
N PRO A 246 1.07 -8.33 -25.59
CA PRO A 246 1.34 -9.77 -25.75
C PRO A 246 2.40 -10.10 -26.81
N ASP A 247 2.40 -9.34 -27.91
CA ASP A 247 3.24 -9.59 -29.08
C ASP A 247 4.74 -9.26 -28.85
N SER A 248 5.08 -8.43 -27.85
CA SER A 248 6.46 -8.05 -27.53
C SER A 248 6.96 -8.55 -26.17
N GLY A 249 6.05 -9.01 -25.30
CA GLY A 249 6.40 -9.28 -23.91
C GLY A 249 7.33 -10.47 -23.67
N LEU A 250 7.31 -11.51 -24.53
CA LEU A 250 8.22 -12.65 -24.39
C LEU A 250 9.70 -12.27 -24.61
N ASN A 251 9.97 -11.24 -25.41
CA ASN A 251 11.33 -10.75 -25.63
C ASN A 251 11.96 -10.23 -24.32
N VAL A 252 11.16 -9.60 -23.45
CA VAL A 252 11.62 -9.14 -22.12
C VAL A 252 12.16 -10.30 -21.30
N PHE A 253 11.46 -11.43 -21.26
CA PHE A 253 11.89 -12.62 -20.53
C PHE A 253 13.08 -13.34 -21.18
N SER A 254 13.13 -13.37 -22.52
CA SER A 254 14.30 -13.89 -23.23
C SER A 254 15.57 -13.12 -22.87
N VAL A 255 15.50 -11.79 -22.89
CA VAL A 255 16.64 -10.93 -22.52
C VAL A 255 16.94 -11.05 -21.02
N ALA A 256 15.93 -11.02 -20.16
CA ALA A 256 16.10 -11.20 -18.71
C ALA A 256 16.83 -12.51 -18.37
N LYS A 257 16.50 -13.61 -19.05
CA LYS A 257 17.20 -14.88 -18.88
C LYS A 257 18.66 -14.81 -19.30
N SER A 258 18.95 -14.18 -20.44
CA SER A 258 20.34 -14.01 -20.90
C SER A 258 21.19 -13.16 -19.96
N LEU A 259 20.57 -12.25 -19.21
CA LEU A 259 21.19 -11.41 -18.18
C LEU A 259 21.22 -12.07 -16.79
N GLY A 260 20.79 -13.33 -16.65
CA GLY A 260 20.75 -14.03 -15.36
C GLY A 260 19.68 -13.51 -14.38
N MET A 261 18.69 -12.75 -14.86
CA MET A 261 17.62 -12.17 -14.04
C MET A 261 16.44 -13.13 -13.80
N MET A 262 16.55 -14.39 -14.22
CA MET A 262 15.57 -15.47 -13.98
C MET A 262 16.03 -16.45 -12.90
N GLU A 263 17.03 -16.06 -12.11
CA GLU A 263 17.62 -16.87 -11.04
C GLU A 263 16.95 -16.64 -9.67
N SER A 264 17.39 -17.40 -8.67
CA SER A 264 16.89 -17.26 -7.30
C SER A 264 17.06 -15.84 -6.75
N GLY A 265 15.97 -15.27 -6.21
CA GLY A 265 15.94 -13.93 -5.64
C GLY A 265 15.17 -12.92 -6.48
N TYR A 266 15.02 -13.17 -7.78
CA TYR A 266 14.18 -12.39 -8.69
C TYR A 266 12.71 -12.77 -8.55
N VAL A 267 11.85 -11.78 -8.77
CA VAL A 267 10.40 -11.92 -8.77
C VAL A 267 9.87 -11.22 -10.01
N TRP A 268 9.08 -11.94 -10.80
CA TRP A 268 8.47 -11.42 -12.02
C TRP A 268 6.95 -11.57 -11.93
N ILE A 269 6.25 -10.45 -12.05
CA ILE A 269 4.80 -10.35 -12.04
C ILE A 269 4.39 -9.82 -13.41
N ALA A 270 3.80 -10.67 -14.25
CA ALA A 270 3.22 -10.25 -15.52
C ALA A 270 1.73 -9.94 -15.36
N THR A 271 1.23 -8.99 -16.14
CA THR A 271 -0.22 -8.79 -16.27
C THR A 271 -0.83 -9.86 -17.21
N ASP A 272 -2.08 -9.70 -17.60
CA ASP A 272 -2.85 -10.67 -18.38
C ASP A 272 -2.31 -10.97 -19.79
N TRP A 273 -1.49 -10.08 -20.33
CA TRP A 273 -0.86 -10.28 -21.64
C TRP A 273 -0.12 -11.62 -21.74
N LEU A 274 0.54 -12.06 -20.66
CA LEU A 274 1.38 -13.26 -20.69
C LEU A 274 0.53 -14.52 -20.89
N LEU A 275 -0.57 -14.64 -20.14
CA LEU A 275 -1.47 -15.78 -20.29
C LEU A 275 -2.28 -15.69 -21.58
N THR A 276 -2.53 -14.49 -22.09
CA THR A 276 -3.10 -14.32 -23.42
C THR A 276 -2.17 -14.89 -24.50
N ALA A 277 -0.87 -14.60 -24.45
CA ALA A 277 0.11 -15.17 -25.37
C ALA A 277 0.21 -16.70 -25.21
N LEU A 278 0.33 -17.21 -23.97
CA LEU A 278 0.47 -18.64 -23.72
C LEU A 278 -0.78 -19.46 -24.10
N ASP A 279 -1.98 -18.96 -23.80
CA ASP A 279 -3.23 -19.65 -24.15
C ASP A 279 -3.44 -19.67 -25.68
N SER A 280 -2.79 -18.76 -26.41
CA SER A 280 -2.85 -18.68 -27.88
C SER A 280 -1.90 -19.65 -28.59
N VAL A 281 -1.08 -20.42 -27.87
CA VAL A 281 -0.12 -21.37 -28.47
C VAL A 281 -0.35 -22.77 -27.90
N GLU A 282 -0.76 -23.72 -28.74
CA GLU A 282 -0.97 -25.12 -28.34
C GLU A 282 -0.37 -26.09 -29.38
N PRO A 283 0.62 -26.93 -29.02
CA PRO A 283 1.19 -27.13 -27.67
C PRO A 283 2.19 -26.04 -27.27
N LEU A 284 2.33 -25.83 -25.96
CA LEU A 284 3.33 -24.90 -25.40
C LEU A 284 4.76 -25.40 -25.67
N ASP A 285 5.59 -24.53 -26.24
CA ASP A 285 7.02 -24.82 -26.47
C ASP A 285 7.77 -24.98 -25.13
N PRO A 286 8.48 -26.11 -24.92
CA PRO A 286 9.31 -26.30 -23.73
C PRO A 286 10.33 -25.19 -23.49
N LYS A 287 10.89 -24.58 -24.54
CA LYS A 287 11.84 -23.46 -24.36
C LYS A 287 11.14 -22.24 -23.76
N THR A 288 9.94 -21.90 -24.24
CA THR A 288 9.13 -20.82 -23.66
C THR A 288 8.78 -21.08 -22.19
N MET A 289 8.48 -22.32 -21.82
CA MET A 289 8.23 -22.67 -20.40
C MET A 289 9.48 -22.53 -19.52
N ASP A 290 10.64 -22.89 -20.05
CA ASP A 290 11.93 -22.69 -19.40
C ASP A 290 12.31 -21.20 -19.27
N LEU A 291 11.87 -20.34 -20.20
CA LEU A 291 12.03 -18.87 -20.08
C LEU A 291 11.19 -18.26 -18.96
N LEU A 292 10.03 -18.85 -18.66
CA LEU A 292 8.99 -18.25 -17.80
C LEU A 292 8.86 -18.93 -16.43
N GLN A 293 9.75 -19.88 -16.12
CA GLN A 293 9.67 -20.61 -14.86
C GLN A 293 9.72 -19.67 -13.65
N GLY A 294 8.68 -19.75 -12.81
CA GLY A 294 8.55 -18.97 -11.59
C GLY A 294 7.89 -17.60 -11.77
N VAL A 295 7.50 -17.22 -12.99
CA VAL A 295 6.73 -16.00 -13.24
C VAL A 295 5.31 -16.17 -12.68
N VAL A 296 4.79 -15.12 -12.04
CA VAL A 296 3.40 -15.03 -11.61
C VAL A 296 2.65 -14.11 -12.58
N ALA A 297 1.48 -14.54 -13.05
CA ALA A 297 0.67 -13.80 -14.00
C ALA A 297 -0.80 -13.77 -13.58
N PHE A 298 -1.52 -12.75 -14.02
CA PHE A 298 -2.94 -12.54 -13.71
C PHE A 298 -3.80 -12.80 -14.94
N ARG A 299 -4.68 -13.80 -14.94
CA ARG A 299 -5.62 -14.03 -16.06
C ARG A 299 -6.94 -13.34 -15.77
N HIS A 300 -7.62 -12.78 -16.76
CA HIS A 300 -9.03 -12.43 -16.62
C HIS A 300 -9.85 -13.65 -16.18
N TYR A 301 -10.53 -13.54 -15.04
CA TYR A 301 -11.35 -14.63 -14.55
C TYR A 301 -12.63 -14.75 -15.38
N THR A 302 -12.86 -15.95 -15.91
CA THR A 302 -14.09 -16.29 -16.63
C THR A 302 -14.69 -17.54 -16.00
N PRO A 303 -15.90 -17.49 -15.41
CA PRO A 303 -16.55 -18.63 -14.77
C PRO A 303 -16.64 -19.84 -15.71
N GLU A 304 -16.56 -21.06 -15.17
CA GLU A 304 -16.80 -22.26 -15.98
C GLU A 304 -18.31 -22.51 -16.14
N SER A 305 -18.77 -22.62 -17.39
CA SER A 305 -20.17 -22.87 -17.75
C SER A 305 -20.30 -23.96 -18.80
N ASN A 306 -21.52 -24.49 -19.02
CA ASN A 306 -21.77 -25.47 -20.07
C ASN A 306 -21.55 -24.84 -21.45
N GLU A 307 -21.95 -23.59 -21.62
CA GLU A 307 -21.85 -22.78 -22.82
C GLU A 307 -20.38 -22.54 -23.18
N LYS A 308 -19.55 -22.15 -22.20
CA LYS A 308 -18.10 -22.01 -22.36
C LYS A 308 -17.44 -23.33 -22.79
N ARG A 309 -17.82 -24.45 -22.16
CA ARG A 309 -17.30 -25.78 -22.54
C ARG A 309 -17.70 -26.18 -23.96
N ARG A 310 -18.94 -25.92 -24.38
CA ARG A 310 -19.41 -26.16 -25.75
C ARG A 310 -18.67 -25.29 -26.76
N PHE A 311 -18.49 -24.01 -26.46
CA PHE A 311 -17.74 -23.09 -27.32
C PHE A 311 -16.28 -23.54 -27.48
N LYS A 312 -15.59 -23.84 -26.37
CA LYS A 312 -14.22 -24.38 -26.37
C LYS A 312 -14.10 -25.68 -27.18
N ALA A 313 -15.07 -26.60 -27.06
CA ALA A 313 -15.06 -27.85 -27.83
C ALA A 313 -15.25 -27.60 -29.34
N ARG A 314 -16.12 -26.65 -29.71
CA ARG A 314 -16.35 -26.24 -31.10
C ARG A 314 -15.16 -25.47 -31.69
N TRP A 315 -14.41 -24.72 -30.88
CA TRP A 315 -13.26 -23.92 -31.31
C TRP A 315 -12.26 -24.68 -32.17
N LYS A 316 -11.97 -25.94 -31.79
CA LYS A 316 -11.04 -26.82 -32.54
C LYS A 316 -11.40 -26.98 -34.02
N HIS A 317 -12.71 -26.93 -34.34
CA HIS A 317 -13.22 -27.10 -35.71
C HIS A 317 -13.29 -25.76 -36.46
N LEU A 318 -13.48 -24.64 -35.76
CA LEU A 318 -13.46 -23.30 -36.36
C LEU A 318 -12.06 -22.98 -36.89
N ARG A 319 -11.02 -23.38 -36.16
CA ARG A 319 -9.60 -23.26 -36.56
C ARG A 319 -9.30 -23.91 -37.91
N THR A 320 -10.04 -24.94 -38.32
CA THR A 320 -9.75 -25.69 -39.57
C THR A 320 -10.39 -25.07 -40.80
N LYS A 321 -11.39 -24.18 -40.65
CA LYS A 321 -12.16 -23.61 -41.77
C LYS A 321 -11.58 -22.31 -42.32
N GLU A 322 -10.85 -21.53 -41.53
CA GLU A 322 -10.37 -20.19 -41.92
C GLU A 322 -8.85 -20.10 -42.13
N SER A 323 -8.05 -21.01 -41.58
CA SER A 323 -6.59 -20.91 -41.62
C SER A 323 -6.00 -21.48 -42.93
N SER A 324 -5.86 -20.64 -43.95
CA SER A 324 -4.88 -20.83 -45.02
C SER A 324 -3.56 -20.16 -44.62
N GLY A 325 -2.87 -20.71 -43.61
CA GLY A 325 -1.50 -20.34 -43.26
C GLY A 325 -1.27 -20.02 -41.78
N GLY A 326 -0.64 -20.94 -41.05
CA GLY A 326 -0.03 -20.71 -39.73
C GLY A 326 -0.52 -21.67 -38.64
N ASP A 327 0.40 -22.36 -37.98
CA ASP A 327 0.16 -23.31 -36.87
C ASP A 327 -0.25 -22.63 -35.53
N ASP A 328 -0.57 -21.32 -35.51
CA ASP A 328 -0.50 -20.46 -34.31
C ASP A 328 -1.77 -19.63 -34.01
N ASP A 329 -2.94 -20.22 -34.24
CA ASP A 329 -4.28 -19.61 -34.01
C ASP A 329 -4.94 -20.15 -32.71
N GLY A 330 -4.30 -19.96 -31.55
CA GLY A 330 -4.82 -20.48 -30.29
C GLY A 330 -5.95 -19.66 -29.67
N PHE A 331 -6.67 -20.32 -28.77
CA PHE A 331 -7.83 -19.80 -28.07
C PHE A 331 -7.40 -19.04 -26.81
N ASN A 332 -7.70 -17.75 -26.71
CA ASN A 332 -7.44 -16.97 -25.49
C ASN A 332 -8.72 -16.34 -24.91
N SER A 333 -8.56 -15.66 -23.77
CA SER A 333 -9.69 -15.05 -23.07
C SER A 333 -10.43 -14.00 -23.91
N TYR A 334 -9.72 -13.26 -24.77
CA TYR A 334 -10.30 -12.23 -25.63
C TYR A 334 -11.19 -12.78 -26.74
N ALA A 335 -10.99 -14.02 -27.19
CA ALA A 335 -11.95 -14.69 -28.08
C ALA A 335 -13.34 -14.80 -27.43
N MET A 336 -13.40 -15.13 -26.14
CA MET A 336 -14.67 -15.21 -25.41
C MET A 336 -15.30 -13.82 -25.23
N TYR A 337 -14.49 -12.80 -24.94
CA TYR A 337 -14.98 -11.41 -24.85
C TYR A 337 -15.49 -10.89 -26.20
N ALA A 338 -14.81 -11.18 -27.31
CA ALA A 338 -15.25 -10.82 -28.65
C ALA A 338 -16.60 -11.47 -28.99
N TYR A 339 -16.73 -12.77 -28.74
CA TYR A 339 -17.97 -13.52 -28.94
C TYR A 339 -19.13 -12.95 -28.11
N ASP A 340 -18.91 -12.73 -26.82
CA ASP A 340 -19.93 -12.15 -25.92
C ASP A 340 -20.29 -10.70 -26.29
N THR A 341 -19.36 -9.92 -26.86
CA THR A 341 -19.62 -8.54 -27.28
C THR A 341 -20.59 -8.49 -28.46
N VAL A 342 -20.47 -9.41 -29.43
CA VAL A 342 -21.45 -9.52 -30.52
C VAL A 342 -22.82 -9.92 -29.99
N TRP A 343 -22.87 -10.91 -29.09
CA TRP A 343 -24.12 -11.32 -28.46
C TRP A 343 -24.77 -10.20 -27.63
N LEU A 344 -23.96 -9.36 -26.97
CA LEU A 344 -24.44 -8.18 -26.26
C LEU A 344 -25.12 -7.21 -27.22
N VAL A 345 -24.46 -6.86 -28.32
CA VAL A 345 -25.03 -5.96 -29.33
C VAL A 345 -26.30 -6.56 -29.93
N ALA A 346 -26.30 -7.85 -30.28
CA ALA A 346 -27.46 -8.52 -30.86
C ALA A 346 -28.69 -8.53 -29.92
N ARG A 347 -28.48 -8.88 -28.64
CA ARG A 347 -29.54 -8.88 -27.63
C ARG A 347 -30.03 -7.48 -27.32
N ALA A 348 -29.12 -6.51 -27.21
CA ALA A 348 -29.49 -5.11 -27.01
C ALA A 348 -30.32 -4.59 -28.20
N LEU A 349 -29.96 -4.95 -29.43
CA LEU A 349 -30.74 -4.57 -30.63
C LEU A 349 -32.13 -5.19 -30.61
N ASP A 350 -32.26 -6.46 -30.22
CA ASP A 350 -33.58 -7.09 -30.13
C ASP A 350 -34.47 -6.36 -29.10
N VAL A 351 -33.93 -6.04 -27.92
CA VAL A 351 -34.63 -5.23 -26.91
C VAL A 351 -34.98 -3.85 -27.47
N PHE A 352 -34.02 -3.17 -28.10
CA PHE A 352 -34.20 -1.86 -28.70
C PHE A 352 -35.35 -1.85 -29.73
N PHE A 353 -35.45 -2.87 -30.57
CA PHE A 353 -36.56 -3.03 -31.52
C PHE A 353 -37.88 -3.42 -30.86
N THR A 354 -37.88 -4.26 -29.82
CA THR A 354 -39.13 -4.57 -29.08
C THR A 354 -39.73 -3.35 -28.38
N GLN A 355 -38.90 -2.37 -28.01
CA GLN A 355 -39.36 -1.09 -27.45
C GLN A 355 -39.94 -0.14 -28.51
N GLY A 356 -39.96 -0.52 -29.79
CA GLY A 356 -40.54 0.26 -30.87
C GLY A 356 -39.61 1.32 -31.48
N ASN A 357 -38.32 1.33 -31.11
CA ASN A 357 -37.34 2.24 -31.69
C ASN A 357 -36.98 1.82 -33.12
N THR A 358 -36.58 2.81 -33.94
CA THR A 358 -36.12 2.61 -35.33
C THR A 358 -34.67 3.04 -35.47
N VAL A 359 -33.95 2.51 -36.47
CA VAL A 359 -32.59 2.96 -36.78
C VAL A 359 -32.67 4.04 -37.84
N THR A 360 -32.28 5.28 -37.50
CA THR A 360 -32.18 6.36 -38.47
C THR A 360 -30.83 7.06 -38.41
N PHE A 361 -30.39 7.60 -39.55
CA PHE A 361 -29.12 8.29 -39.69
C PHE A 361 -29.33 9.67 -40.29
N SER A 362 -28.65 10.68 -39.75
CA SER A 362 -28.67 12.05 -40.26
C SER A 362 -27.26 12.52 -40.62
N SER A 363 -27.16 13.53 -41.49
CA SER A 363 -25.89 14.18 -41.78
C SER A 363 -25.54 15.17 -40.67
N ASP A 364 -24.28 15.18 -40.24
CA ASP A 364 -23.80 16.13 -39.26
C ASP A 364 -23.54 17.52 -39.90
N PRO A 365 -24.17 18.61 -39.42
CA PRO A 365 -23.91 19.95 -39.92
C PRO A 365 -22.47 20.45 -39.68
N ASN A 366 -21.74 19.89 -38.71
CA ASN A 366 -20.34 20.22 -38.44
C ASN A 366 -19.38 19.57 -39.46
N LEU A 367 -19.81 18.48 -40.11
CA LEU A 367 -19.00 17.72 -41.08
C LEU A 367 -19.23 18.17 -42.54
N ASN A 368 -19.69 19.41 -42.73
CA ASN A 368 -19.88 19.99 -44.06
C ASN A 368 -18.58 20.02 -44.86
N GLN A 369 -18.68 19.79 -46.17
CA GLN A 369 -17.55 19.82 -47.09
C GLN A 369 -16.84 21.18 -47.02
N THR A 370 -15.60 21.19 -46.54
CA THR A 370 -14.67 22.27 -46.86
C THR A 370 -14.35 22.13 -48.35
N ASN A 371 -14.88 23.05 -49.17
CA ASN A 371 -14.72 23.08 -50.61
C ASN A 371 -13.24 22.89 -50.99
N GLY A 372 -12.83 21.67 -51.37
CA GLY A 372 -11.49 21.38 -51.88
C GLY A 372 -10.74 20.16 -51.31
N THR A 373 -11.27 19.41 -50.34
CA THR A 373 -10.57 18.20 -49.83
C THR A 373 -11.17 16.90 -50.39
N ASN A 374 -10.31 15.98 -50.86
CA ASN A 374 -10.68 14.63 -51.34
C ASN A 374 -11.20 13.69 -50.22
N ILE A 375 -11.37 14.19 -48.99
CA ILE A 375 -11.79 13.39 -47.83
C ILE A 375 -13.29 13.55 -47.67
N LYS A 376 -14.05 12.47 -47.90
CA LYS A 376 -15.52 12.46 -47.90
C LYS A 376 -16.10 12.43 -46.47
N PHE A 377 -15.76 13.39 -45.61
CA PHE A 377 -16.35 13.48 -44.27
C PHE A 377 -17.89 13.59 -44.30
N SER A 378 -18.46 14.10 -45.41
CA SER A 378 -19.90 14.12 -45.65
C SER A 378 -20.56 12.74 -45.79
N ALA A 379 -19.77 11.66 -45.89
CA ALA A 379 -20.27 10.29 -45.90
C ALA A 379 -20.53 9.73 -44.48
N LEU A 380 -19.96 10.37 -43.46
CA LEU A 380 -20.24 10.04 -42.06
C LEU A 380 -21.63 10.55 -41.67
N SER A 381 -22.32 9.75 -40.86
CA SER A 381 -23.68 10.04 -40.43
C SER A 381 -23.85 9.80 -38.95
N VAL A 382 -24.54 10.71 -38.27
CA VAL A 382 -24.91 10.58 -36.86
C VAL A 382 -25.99 9.52 -36.73
N PHE A 383 -25.81 8.60 -35.78
CA PHE A 383 -26.84 7.67 -35.38
C PHE A 383 -27.81 8.36 -34.41
N ASN A 384 -29.00 8.72 -34.90
CA ASN A 384 -29.92 9.59 -34.15
C ASN A 384 -30.37 8.99 -32.82
N GLU A 385 -30.63 7.68 -32.80
CA GLU A 385 -31.05 6.94 -31.61
C GLU A 385 -29.88 6.35 -30.81
N GLY A 386 -28.65 6.78 -31.09
CA GLY A 386 -27.42 6.26 -30.51
C GLY A 386 -27.36 6.31 -28.99
N GLU A 387 -27.75 7.44 -28.38
CA GLU A 387 -27.81 7.57 -26.92
C GLU A 387 -28.81 6.59 -26.31
N ARG A 388 -29.99 6.43 -26.95
CA ARG A 388 -31.00 5.48 -26.49
C ARG A 388 -30.51 4.05 -26.60
N PHE A 389 -29.82 3.71 -27.69
CA PHE A 389 -29.24 2.38 -27.86
C PHE A 389 -28.13 2.10 -26.85
N LEU A 390 -27.29 3.10 -26.54
CA LEU A 390 -26.29 3.00 -25.47
C LEU A 390 -26.91 2.72 -24.10
N GLN A 391 -28.02 3.40 -23.77
CA GLN A 391 -28.76 3.13 -22.53
C GLN A 391 -29.26 1.69 -22.47
N VAL A 392 -29.82 1.17 -23.58
CA VAL A 392 -30.24 -0.23 -23.65
C VAL A 392 -29.07 -1.18 -23.42
N ILE A 393 -27.91 -0.93 -24.02
CA ILE A 393 -26.69 -1.73 -23.81
C ILE A 393 -26.26 -1.71 -22.34
N HIS A 394 -26.27 -0.53 -21.70
CA HIS A 394 -25.86 -0.35 -20.31
C HIS A 394 -26.77 -1.10 -19.32
N GLU A 395 -28.08 -1.13 -19.60
CA GLU A 395 -29.10 -1.82 -18.81
C GLU A 395 -29.13 -3.36 -19.01
N MET A 396 -28.36 -3.89 -19.98
CA MET A 396 -28.33 -5.33 -20.24
C MET A 396 -27.82 -6.13 -19.03
N ASN A 397 -28.54 -7.20 -18.71
CA ASN A 397 -28.19 -8.13 -17.65
C ASN A 397 -28.47 -9.57 -18.09
N TYR A 398 -27.42 -10.31 -18.41
CA TYR A 398 -27.52 -11.73 -18.76
C TYR A 398 -26.18 -12.45 -18.51
N THR A 399 -26.14 -13.76 -18.72
CA THR A 399 -24.90 -14.55 -18.58
C THR A 399 -24.43 -15.00 -19.97
N GLY A 400 -23.18 -14.67 -20.31
CA GLY A 400 -22.47 -15.11 -21.52
C GLY A 400 -21.38 -16.13 -21.21
N LEU A 401 -20.45 -16.32 -22.15
CA LEU A 401 -19.29 -17.22 -22.00
C LEU A 401 -18.32 -16.76 -20.90
N THR A 402 -18.21 -15.46 -20.71
CA THR A 402 -17.33 -14.79 -19.75
C THR A 402 -18.03 -14.51 -18.41
N GLY A 403 -19.16 -15.16 -18.14
CA GLY A 403 -19.95 -14.99 -16.92
C GLY A 403 -21.02 -13.92 -17.04
N LYS A 404 -21.38 -13.28 -15.92
CA LYS A 404 -22.44 -12.28 -15.87
C LYS A 404 -22.02 -10.98 -16.57
N ILE A 405 -22.78 -10.57 -17.57
CA ILE A 405 -22.62 -9.33 -18.33
C ILE A 405 -23.59 -8.31 -17.75
N GLN A 406 -23.02 -7.32 -17.07
CA GLN A 406 -23.70 -6.19 -16.46
C GLN A 406 -22.64 -5.08 -16.24
N PHE A 407 -23.05 -3.82 -16.37
CA PHE A 407 -22.16 -2.67 -16.27
C PHE A 407 -22.40 -1.84 -15.01
N ASP A 408 -21.35 -1.22 -14.51
CA ASP A 408 -21.41 -0.18 -13.47
C ASP A 408 -21.72 1.20 -14.07
N PRO A 409 -21.97 2.25 -13.27
CA PRO A 409 -22.20 3.60 -13.78
C PRO A 409 -21.06 4.15 -14.66
N GLU A 410 -19.82 3.69 -14.42
CA GLU A 410 -18.62 4.01 -15.18
C GLU A 410 -18.44 3.17 -16.46
N LYS A 411 -19.45 2.36 -16.83
CA LYS A 411 -19.50 1.55 -18.05
C LYS A 411 -18.43 0.45 -18.12
N ASN A 412 -17.97 -0.01 -16.96
CA ASN A 412 -17.11 -1.18 -16.82
C ASN A 412 -17.92 -2.39 -16.37
N ARG A 413 -17.38 -3.58 -16.58
CA ARG A 413 -18.00 -4.80 -16.07
C ARG A 413 -17.98 -4.86 -14.56
N ILE A 414 -19.10 -5.28 -13.98
CA ILE A 414 -19.19 -5.56 -12.54
C ILE A 414 -18.36 -6.79 -12.15
N ASN A 415 -18.10 -6.92 -10.85
CA ASN A 415 -17.43 -8.09 -10.25
C ASN A 415 -16.07 -8.42 -10.91
N PRO A 416 -15.13 -7.46 -10.98
CA PRO A 416 -13.81 -7.72 -11.54
C PRO A 416 -13.07 -8.77 -10.71
N ALA A 417 -12.54 -9.77 -11.40
CA ALA A 417 -11.80 -10.88 -10.82
C ALA A 417 -10.73 -11.41 -11.77
N TYR A 418 -9.67 -11.98 -11.19
CA TYR A 418 -8.53 -12.52 -11.91
C TYR A 418 -8.12 -13.89 -11.35
N ASP A 419 -7.73 -14.83 -12.22
CA ASP A 419 -6.96 -16.00 -11.78
C ASP A 419 -5.52 -15.56 -11.48
N VAL A 420 -4.98 -15.97 -10.35
CA VAL A 420 -3.54 -15.85 -10.06
C VAL A 420 -2.87 -17.13 -10.51
N VAL A 421 -1.97 -17.04 -11.48
CA VAL A 421 -1.34 -18.19 -12.14
C VAL A 421 0.17 -18.13 -11.97
N ASN A 422 0.78 -19.24 -11.58
CA ASN A 422 2.22 -19.38 -11.50
C ASN A 422 2.71 -20.34 -12.57
N ILE A 423 3.76 -19.97 -13.30
CA ILE A 423 4.30 -20.76 -14.41
C ILE A 423 5.37 -21.70 -13.88
N ASN A 424 5.25 -22.99 -14.22
CA ASN A 424 6.24 -24.01 -13.89
C ASN A 424 6.68 -24.77 -15.16
N SER A 425 7.61 -25.72 -15.01
CA SER A 425 8.15 -26.51 -16.13
C SER A 425 7.11 -27.37 -16.87
N ARG A 426 5.93 -27.60 -16.26
CA ARG A 426 4.80 -28.33 -16.87
C ARG A 426 3.75 -27.39 -17.48
N GLY A 427 3.86 -26.09 -17.27
CA GLY A 427 2.92 -25.09 -17.79
C GLY A 427 2.33 -24.15 -16.73
N PRO A 428 1.32 -23.35 -17.13
CA PRO A 428 0.64 -22.42 -16.25
C PRO A 428 -0.21 -23.17 -15.22
N HIS A 429 0.02 -22.92 -13.93
CA HIS A 429 -0.72 -23.53 -12.83
C HIS A 429 -1.41 -22.45 -11.98
N ARG A 430 -2.74 -22.51 -11.86
CA ARG A 430 -3.49 -21.56 -11.04
C ARG A 430 -3.21 -21.79 -9.55
N VAL A 431 -2.78 -20.74 -8.85
CA VAL A 431 -2.52 -20.77 -7.41
C VAL A 431 -3.65 -20.16 -6.58
N GLY A 432 -4.58 -19.43 -7.22
CA GLY A 432 -5.79 -18.93 -6.58
C GLY A 432 -6.48 -17.89 -7.45
N TYR A 433 -7.28 -17.06 -6.81
CA TYR A 433 -8.09 -16.02 -7.41
C TYR A 433 -7.87 -14.71 -6.67
N TRP A 434 -8.06 -13.60 -7.35
CA TRP A 434 -8.26 -12.29 -6.76
C TRP A 434 -9.61 -11.74 -7.20
N SER A 435 -10.34 -11.09 -6.29
CA SER A 435 -11.52 -10.30 -6.63
C SER A 435 -11.56 -9.03 -5.78
N ASN A 436 -12.19 -7.98 -6.30
CA ASN A 436 -12.39 -6.75 -5.52
C ASN A 436 -13.29 -6.98 -4.28
N HIS A 437 -14.03 -8.09 -4.22
CA HIS A 437 -14.94 -8.44 -3.12
C HIS A 437 -14.22 -9.10 -1.93
N THR A 438 -13.20 -9.93 -2.21
CA THR A 438 -12.54 -10.79 -1.21
C THR A 438 -11.02 -10.64 -1.12
N GLY A 439 -10.38 -9.96 -2.06
CA GLY A 439 -8.93 -10.08 -2.26
C GLY A 439 -8.57 -11.50 -2.70
N PHE A 440 -7.46 -12.06 -2.18
CA PHE A 440 -6.97 -13.39 -2.57
C PHE A 440 -7.72 -14.55 -1.92
N SER A 441 -8.15 -15.52 -2.73
CA SER A 441 -8.79 -16.75 -2.26
C SER A 441 -8.38 -17.96 -3.10
N VAL A 442 -8.47 -19.15 -2.51
CA VAL A 442 -8.34 -20.43 -3.24
C VAL A 442 -9.66 -20.92 -3.81
N GLU A 443 -10.78 -20.37 -3.33
CA GLU A 443 -12.13 -20.66 -3.82
C GLU A 443 -12.55 -19.65 -4.88
N SER A 444 -13.44 -20.06 -5.79
CA SER A 444 -13.87 -19.20 -6.90
C SER A 444 -14.66 -17.97 -6.39
N PRO A 445 -14.57 -16.82 -7.09
CA PRO A 445 -15.20 -15.58 -6.65
C PRO A 445 -16.72 -15.65 -6.42
N GLU A 446 -17.44 -16.49 -7.17
CA GLU A 446 -18.91 -16.58 -7.08
C GLU A 446 -19.40 -17.11 -5.73
N THR A 447 -18.58 -17.91 -5.05
CA THR A 447 -18.86 -18.46 -3.71
C THR A 447 -19.06 -17.36 -2.66
N PHE A 448 -18.52 -16.17 -2.91
CA PHE A 448 -18.51 -15.08 -1.95
C PHE A 448 -19.44 -13.92 -2.29
N TYR A 449 -19.96 -13.81 -3.51
CA TYR A 449 -20.82 -12.68 -3.90
C TYR A 449 -22.15 -12.65 -3.14
N SER A 450 -22.57 -13.75 -2.53
CA SER A 450 -23.75 -13.81 -1.63
C SER A 450 -23.45 -13.36 -0.19
N LYS A 451 -22.17 -13.20 0.16
CA LYS A 451 -21.69 -12.81 1.50
C LYS A 451 -21.23 -11.34 1.48
N PRO A 452 -21.16 -10.65 2.63
CA PRO A 452 -20.60 -9.31 2.68
C PRO A 452 -19.13 -9.30 2.22
N PRO A 453 -18.68 -8.22 1.54
CA PRO A 453 -17.28 -8.09 1.12
C PRO A 453 -16.33 -8.20 2.31
N ASN A 454 -15.24 -8.95 2.16
CA ASN A 454 -14.24 -9.14 3.21
C ASN A 454 -12.84 -9.28 2.59
N THR A 455 -12.04 -8.23 2.71
CA THR A 455 -10.66 -8.16 2.19
C THR A 455 -9.60 -8.26 3.29
N SER A 456 -9.98 -8.71 4.49
CA SER A 456 -9.06 -8.80 5.64
C SER A 456 -7.90 -9.78 5.40
N ALA A 457 -6.71 -9.40 5.88
CA ALA A 457 -5.47 -10.15 5.63
C ALA A 457 -5.50 -11.60 6.17
N GLU A 458 -6.28 -11.89 7.21
CA GLU A 458 -6.40 -13.23 7.81
C GLU A 458 -7.09 -14.25 6.89
N HIS A 459 -7.96 -13.76 6.01
CA HIS A 459 -8.72 -14.58 5.08
C HIS A 459 -8.06 -14.67 3.70
N GLN A 460 -7.02 -13.88 3.42
CA GLN A 460 -6.32 -13.91 2.15
C GLN A 460 -5.40 -15.13 2.04
N ARG A 461 -5.65 -15.98 1.04
CA ARG A 461 -4.90 -17.23 0.84
C ARG A 461 -4.66 -17.52 -0.63
N LEU A 462 -3.44 -17.94 -0.95
CA LEU A 462 -3.03 -18.51 -2.23
C LEU A 462 -2.33 -19.84 -1.97
N ASN A 463 -2.36 -20.74 -2.94
CA ASN A 463 -1.54 -21.95 -2.95
C ASN A 463 -0.06 -21.59 -3.13
N ASP A 464 0.82 -22.56 -2.87
CA ASP A 464 2.26 -22.39 -2.97
C ASP A 464 2.70 -21.88 -4.35
N ILE A 465 3.57 -20.87 -4.33
CA ILE A 465 4.12 -20.23 -5.53
C ILE A 465 5.57 -20.67 -5.68
N ILE A 466 5.91 -21.14 -6.88
CA ILE A 466 7.28 -21.44 -7.30
C ILE A 466 7.89 -20.14 -7.81
N TRP A 467 9.06 -19.80 -7.30
CA TRP A 467 9.81 -18.61 -7.72
C TRP A 467 10.91 -18.97 -8.74
N PRO A 468 11.43 -17.98 -9.48
CA PRO A 468 12.59 -18.17 -10.35
C PRO A 468 13.76 -18.88 -9.61
N GLY A 469 14.50 -19.72 -10.33
CA GLY A 469 15.48 -20.65 -9.75
C GLY A 469 14.88 -21.89 -9.05
N GLY A 470 13.56 -22.14 -9.18
CA GLY A 470 12.92 -23.38 -8.69
C GLY A 470 12.69 -23.44 -7.18
N VAL A 471 12.71 -22.29 -6.50
CA VAL A 471 12.57 -22.21 -5.04
C VAL A 471 11.09 -22.22 -4.64
N THR A 472 10.69 -23.14 -3.76
CA THR A 472 9.28 -23.34 -3.36
C THR A 472 8.95 -22.98 -1.91
N LYS A 473 9.94 -22.89 -1.01
CA LYS A 473 9.66 -22.82 0.44
C LYS A 473 9.64 -21.43 1.07
N LYS A 474 10.12 -20.39 0.37
CA LYS A 474 10.19 -19.04 0.96
C LYS A 474 10.02 -17.98 -0.11
N THR A 475 9.03 -17.10 0.08
CA THR A 475 8.87 -15.88 -0.71
C THR A 475 10.21 -15.13 -0.76
N PRO A 476 10.70 -14.77 -1.96
CA PRO A 476 11.95 -14.03 -2.10
C PRO A 476 11.89 -12.73 -1.30
N ARG A 477 13.07 -12.29 -0.86
CA ARG A 477 13.19 -11.03 -0.12
C ARG A 477 12.68 -9.83 -0.94
N GLY A 478 12.79 -9.92 -2.27
CA GLY A 478 12.35 -8.90 -3.21
C GLY A 478 13.32 -7.73 -3.37
N TRP A 479 14.51 -7.81 -2.76
CA TRP A 479 15.53 -6.77 -2.85
C TRP A 479 16.93 -7.31 -2.56
N VAL A 480 17.94 -6.61 -3.07
CA VAL A 480 19.37 -6.77 -2.78
C VAL A 480 20.01 -5.39 -2.62
N PHE A 481 21.23 -5.31 -2.08
CA PHE A 481 21.96 -4.04 -2.11
C PHE A 481 22.18 -3.61 -3.55
N PRO A 482 22.07 -2.31 -3.84
CA PRO A 482 22.24 -1.83 -5.20
C PRO A 482 23.68 -2.09 -5.61
N ASP A 483 23.86 -2.63 -6.82
CA ASP A 483 25.19 -2.88 -7.40
C ASP A 483 25.58 -1.73 -8.35
N ASN A 484 25.04 -0.54 -8.08
CA ASN A 484 25.35 0.70 -8.77
C ASN A 484 26.71 1.30 -8.36
N GLY A 485 27.43 0.63 -7.47
CA GLY A 485 28.71 1.07 -6.93
C GLY A 485 28.62 2.16 -5.86
N GLU A 486 27.41 2.56 -5.43
CA GLU A 486 27.25 3.52 -4.33
C GLU A 486 27.14 2.81 -2.97
N PRO A 487 28.11 3.02 -2.05
CA PRO A 487 28.02 2.49 -0.70
C PRO A 487 26.95 3.22 0.12
N LEU A 488 26.37 2.55 1.13
CA LEU A 488 25.40 3.17 2.04
C LEU A 488 25.98 4.44 2.68
N LYS A 489 25.23 5.54 2.62
CA LYS A 489 25.59 6.83 3.20
C LYS A 489 25.10 6.90 4.63
N ILE A 490 26.03 6.76 5.59
CA ILE A 490 25.70 6.71 7.01
C ILE A 490 25.98 8.04 7.67
N GLY A 491 24.93 8.71 8.13
CA GLY A 491 25.02 9.96 8.89
C GLY A 491 25.49 9.71 10.32
N VAL A 492 26.61 10.30 10.70
CA VAL A 492 27.19 10.21 12.06
C VAL A 492 27.27 11.61 12.69
N PRO A 493 26.69 11.86 13.88
CA PRO A 493 26.70 13.19 14.48
C PRO A 493 28.13 13.62 14.88
N ASN A 494 28.61 14.71 14.29
CA ASN A 494 29.89 15.33 14.60
C ASN A 494 29.76 16.32 15.75
N ARG A 495 29.85 15.80 16.97
CA ARG A 495 29.55 16.52 18.21
C ARG A 495 30.79 16.92 19.01
N VAL A 496 30.63 17.89 19.90
CA VAL A 496 31.72 18.38 20.77
C VAL A 496 31.70 17.71 22.14
N SER A 497 30.52 17.45 22.71
CA SER A 497 30.40 16.73 23.99
C SER A 497 30.15 15.23 23.78
N TYR A 498 30.48 14.40 24.77
CA TYR A 498 30.24 12.94 24.77
C TYR A 498 30.80 12.21 23.52
N GLN A 499 32.02 12.56 23.11
CA GLN A 499 32.70 12.01 21.93
C GLN A 499 32.89 10.48 21.98
N ASN A 500 32.83 9.86 23.16
CA ASN A 500 32.94 8.41 23.32
C ASN A 500 31.83 7.63 22.61
N TYR A 501 30.66 8.24 22.36
CA TYR A 501 29.54 7.57 21.68
C TYR A 501 29.67 7.59 20.15
N ALA A 502 30.05 8.75 19.59
CA ALA A 502 30.32 8.94 18.19
C ALA A 502 31.18 10.21 18.02
N SER A 503 32.31 10.09 17.32
CA SER A 503 33.18 11.21 16.99
C SER A 503 33.94 10.96 15.70
N LYS A 504 34.51 12.03 15.15
CA LYS A 504 35.52 11.93 14.08
C LYS A 504 36.76 11.17 14.58
N ASP A 505 37.38 10.42 13.69
CA ASP A 505 38.67 9.78 13.89
C ASP A 505 39.51 9.82 12.62
N ASP A 506 40.83 9.65 12.74
CA ASP A 506 41.75 9.64 11.59
C ASP A 506 42.00 8.21 11.03
N ASN A 507 41.25 7.23 11.54
CA ASN A 507 41.29 5.84 11.07
C ASN A 507 40.67 5.69 9.68
N GLN A 508 40.85 4.51 9.05
CA GLN A 508 40.33 4.21 7.71
C GLN A 508 38.81 4.47 7.54
N LEU A 509 38.03 4.33 8.62
CA LEU A 509 36.58 4.59 8.63
C LEU A 509 36.21 6.07 8.82
N GLY A 510 37.15 6.93 9.24
CA GLY A 510 36.93 8.35 9.51
C GLY A 510 36.09 8.68 10.75
N VAL A 511 35.60 7.66 11.47
CA VAL A 511 34.72 7.77 12.64
C VAL A 511 35.06 6.72 13.70
N LYS A 512 34.75 7.02 14.97
CA LYS A 512 34.86 6.07 16.10
C LYS A 512 33.75 6.31 17.13
N GLY A 513 33.56 5.34 18.02
CA GLY A 513 32.71 5.47 19.20
C GLY A 513 31.82 4.26 19.43
N TYR A 514 31.28 4.17 20.64
CA TYR A 514 30.49 3.02 21.09
C TYR A 514 29.33 2.66 20.13
N CYS A 515 28.63 3.66 19.59
CA CYS A 515 27.52 3.42 18.66
C CYS A 515 28.00 2.89 17.30
N ILE A 516 29.19 3.30 16.86
CA ILE A 516 29.82 2.82 15.62
C ILE A 516 30.23 1.36 15.79
N ASP A 517 30.87 1.02 16.91
CA ASP A 517 31.33 -0.34 17.19
C ASP A 517 30.16 -1.34 17.22
N ILE A 518 29.03 -0.96 17.85
CA ILE A 518 27.81 -1.78 17.86
C ILE A 518 27.27 -1.97 16.43
N PHE A 519 27.24 -0.91 15.63
CA PHE A 519 26.73 -1.00 14.27
C PHE A 519 27.65 -1.83 13.36
N GLU A 520 28.96 -1.69 13.49
CA GLU A 520 29.95 -2.52 12.82
C GLU A 520 29.77 -4.00 13.19
N ALA A 521 29.63 -4.31 14.48
CA ALA A 521 29.35 -5.65 14.96
C ALA A 521 28.02 -6.21 14.42
N ALA A 522 26.97 -5.39 14.37
CA ALA A 522 25.68 -5.79 13.81
C ALA A 522 25.78 -6.12 12.31
N VAL A 523 26.58 -5.38 11.55
CA VAL A 523 26.79 -5.65 10.12
C VAL A 523 27.68 -6.86 9.88
N GLN A 524 28.67 -7.13 10.74
CA GLN A 524 29.49 -8.35 10.64
C GLN A 524 28.67 -9.65 10.85
N LEU A 525 27.53 -9.56 11.56
CA LEU A 525 26.61 -10.68 11.73
C LEU A 525 25.68 -10.90 10.52
N LEU A 526 25.68 -9.98 9.54
CA LEU A 526 24.90 -10.15 8.32
C LEU A 526 25.56 -11.21 7.43
N PRO A 527 24.78 -12.08 6.78
CA PRO A 527 25.32 -13.14 5.92
C PRO A 527 25.83 -12.62 4.57
N TYR A 528 26.02 -11.32 4.42
CA TYR A 528 26.35 -10.64 3.17
C TYR A 528 27.18 -9.37 3.46
N PRO A 529 28.05 -8.95 2.51
CA PRO A 529 28.79 -7.70 2.64
C PRO A 529 27.85 -6.49 2.48
N VAL A 530 28.11 -5.42 3.23
CA VAL A 530 27.38 -4.15 3.16
C VAL A 530 28.40 -3.02 2.98
N PRO A 531 28.68 -2.60 1.74
CA PRO A 531 29.51 -1.44 1.47
C PRO A 531 28.87 -0.18 2.09
N ARG A 532 29.67 0.62 2.79
CA ARG A 532 29.17 1.79 3.53
C ARG A 532 30.24 2.87 3.63
N THR A 533 29.78 4.11 3.68
CA THR A 533 30.59 5.30 3.91
C THR A 533 30.01 6.08 5.07
N TYR A 534 30.89 6.51 5.97
CA TYR A 534 30.50 7.34 7.11
C TYR A 534 30.65 8.80 6.75
N ILE A 535 29.57 9.56 6.92
CA ILE A 535 29.52 11.00 6.64
C ILE A 535 29.20 11.72 7.93
N LEU A 536 30.11 12.61 8.33
CA LEU A 536 29.97 13.42 9.53
C LEU A 536 28.92 14.50 9.33
N TYR A 537 27.94 14.57 10.24
CA TYR A 537 26.86 15.55 10.24
C TYR A 537 27.06 16.60 11.35
N GLY A 538 27.22 17.86 10.95
CA GLY A 538 27.47 18.99 11.85
C GLY A 538 28.86 19.62 11.67
N ASP A 539 29.03 20.81 12.24
CA ASP A 539 30.24 21.64 12.07
C ASP A 539 31.41 21.23 12.99
N GLY A 540 31.19 20.30 13.92
CA GLY A 540 32.18 19.89 14.92
C GLY A 540 32.52 20.97 15.94
N LYS A 541 31.82 22.12 15.93
CA LYS A 541 31.99 23.23 16.88
C LYS A 541 30.83 23.29 17.88
N ARG A 542 29.65 22.80 17.49
CA ARG A 542 28.48 22.66 18.35
C ARG A 542 27.87 21.28 18.14
N ASN A 543 27.07 20.83 19.12
CA ASN A 543 26.35 19.57 18.95
C ASN A 543 25.28 19.71 17.86
N PRO A 544 25.22 18.77 16.90
CA PRO A 544 24.24 18.83 15.81
C PRO A 544 22.81 18.60 16.31
N SER A 545 21.84 19.14 15.58
CA SER A 545 20.42 18.86 15.84
C SER A 545 20.07 17.47 15.32
N TYR A 546 19.68 16.58 16.24
CA TYR A 546 19.22 15.24 15.89
C TYR A 546 17.89 15.24 15.13
N ASP A 547 17.04 16.24 15.32
CA ASP A 547 15.80 16.37 14.53
C ASP A 547 16.14 16.65 13.07
N ASN A 548 17.13 17.51 12.81
CA ASN A 548 17.56 17.78 11.46
C ASN A 548 18.28 16.57 10.86
N LEU A 549 19.15 15.90 11.61
CA LEU A 549 19.80 14.66 11.14
C LEU A 549 18.74 13.62 10.72
N VAL A 550 17.70 13.42 11.54
CA VAL A 550 16.59 12.51 11.20
C VAL A 550 15.83 12.96 9.95
N ASN A 551 15.62 14.27 9.77
CA ASN A 551 15.02 14.81 8.55
C ASN A 551 15.89 14.57 7.31
N GLU A 552 17.22 14.65 7.42
CA GLU A 552 18.14 14.32 6.33
C GLU A 552 18.04 12.84 5.93
N VAL A 553 17.85 11.94 6.90
CA VAL A 553 17.57 10.53 6.60
C VAL A 553 16.22 10.42 5.88
N ALA A 554 15.17 11.06 6.40
CA ALA A 554 13.85 11.04 5.77
C ALA A 554 13.86 11.60 4.32
N ALA A 555 14.76 12.53 4.02
CA ALA A 555 14.96 13.14 2.72
C ALA A 555 15.82 12.32 1.73
N ASN A 556 16.31 11.12 2.12
CA ASN A 556 17.28 10.31 1.36
C ASN A 556 18.67 10.95 1.17
N ASN A 557 19.06 11.92 2.01
CA ASN A 557 20.44 12.43 1.98
C ASN A 557 21.40 11.48 2.71
N PHE A 558 20.89 10.75 3.71
CA PHE A 558 21.54 9.60 4.34
C PHE A 558 20.60 8.40 4.30
N ASP A 559 21.14 7.19 4.12
CA ASP A 559 20.36 5.96 4.13
C ASP A 559 20.06 5.50 5.57
N VAL A 560 21.02 5.74 6.47
CA VAL A 560 21.01 5.31 7.88
C VAL A 560 21.66 6.40 8.71
N ALA A 561 21.18 6.63 9.93
CA ALA A 561 21.90 7.44 10.92
C ALA A 561 22.31 6.60 12.13
N VAL A 562 23.58 6.74 12.53
CA VAL A 562 24.16 5.98 13.65
C VAL A 562 24.68 6.95 14.70
N GLY A 563 24.19 6.83 15.92
CA GLY A 563 24.58 7.67 17.05
C GLY A 563 23.72 7.41 18.29
N ASP A 564 23.89 8.22 19.32
CA ASP A 564 23.05 8.24 20.52
C ASP A 564 21.76 9.05 20.30
N ILE A 565 21.01 8.68 19.26
CA ILE A 565 19.75 9.34 18.92
C ILE A 565 18.73 9.07 20.06
N THR A 566 17.67 9.87 20.22
CA THR A 566 16.56 9.59 21.19
C THR A 566 15.23 9.29 20.45
N ILE A 567 14.41 8.30 20.89
CA ILE A 567 13.26 7.76 20.16
C ILE A 567 12.14 8.55 20.78
N VAL A 568 11.73 9.58 20.07
CA VAL A 568 10.61 10.42 20.48
C VAL A 568 9.50 10.26 19.47
N THR A 569 8.27 10.37 19.94
CA THR A 569 7.05 10.19 19.13
C THR A 569 7.01 11.07 17.88
N ASN A 570 7.72 12.21 17.88
CA ASN A 570 7.80 13.05 16.70
C ASN A 570 8.69 12.44 15.60
N ARG A 571 9.84 11.84 15.96
CA ARG A 571 10.80 11.26 15.00
C ARG A 571 10.29 9.97 14.37
N THR A 572 9.54 9.16 15.13
CA THR A 572 8.96 7.89 14.65
C THR A 572 7.90 8.08 13.56
N LYS A 573 7.44 9.31 13.32
CA LYS A 573 6.53 9.64 12.21
C LYS A 573 7.26 9.76 10.87
N PHE A 574 8.56 10.04 10.90
CA PHE A 574 9.35 10.36 9.71
C PHE A 574 10.34 9.25 9.34
N VAL A 575 10.86 8.52 10.34
CA VAL A 575 11.81 7.43 10.15
C VAL A 575 11.47 6.24 11.05
N ASP A 576 11.97 5.07 10.68
CA ASP A 576 11.91 3.88 11.51
C ASP A 576 13.16 3.78 12.42
N PHE A 577 13.00 3.09 13.55
CA PHE A 577 14.08 2.89 14.51
C PHE A 577 14.33 1.39 14.69
N THR A 578 15.57 1.03 15.02
CA THR A 578 15.84 -0.32 15.54
C THR A 578 15.13 -0.51 16.89
N GLN A 579 15.07 -1.76 17.35
CA GLN A 579 14.89 -1.95 18.78
C GLN A 579 16.01 -1.24 19.56
N PRO A 580 15.68 -0.69 20.74
CA PRO A 580 16.65 0.01 21.53
C PRO A 580 17.73 -0.95 22.05
N PHE A 581 19.00 -0.60 21.86
CA PHE A 581 20.13 -1.44 22.29
C PHE A 581 20.65 -1.10 23.69
N MET A 582 20.22 0.03 24.26
CA MET A 582 20.58 0.48 25.62
C MET A 582 19.38 1.22 26.22
N GLU A 583 19.13 1.05 27.51
CA GLU A 583 18.10 1.81 28.21
C GLU A 583 18.68 3.14 28.74
N SER A 584 17.90 4.20 28.64
CA SER A 584 18.17 5.52 29.18
C SER A 584 17.00 5.91 30.07
N GLY A 585 17.31 6.63 31.15
CA GLY A 585 16.33 7.15 32.08
C GLY A 585 16.73 8.55 32.52
N LEU A 586 15.75 9.39 32.87
CA LEU A 586 16.02 10.71 33.38
C LEU A 586 16.62 10.61 34.78
N VAL A 587 17.88 11.00 34.93
CA VAL A 587 18.57 11.04 36.23
C VAL A 587 18.93 12.48 36.57
N VAL A 588 18.60 12.90 37.79
CA VAL A 588 19.01 14.21 38.32
C VAL A 588 20.38 14.07 38.96
N VAL A 589 21.39 14.71 38.35
CA VAL A 589 22.73 14.80 38.92
C VAL A 589 22.82 16.09 39.73
N ALA A 590 22.97 15.95 41.06
CA ALA A 590 23.14 17.07 41.97
C ALA A 590 24.51 17.01 42.65
N PRO A 591 25.22 18.14 42.80
CA PRO A 591 26.49 18.18 43.50
C PRO A 591 26.26 17.89 44.98
N VAL A 592 26.89 16.83 45.50
CA VAL A 592 26.87 16.51 46.93
C VAL A 592 27.90 17.40 47.64
N LYS A 593 27.43 18.35 48.46
CA LYS A 593 28.30 19.10 49.38
C LYS A 593 28.36 18.35 50.71
N GLY A 594 29.52 17.81 51.06
CA GLY A 594 29.72 17.14 52.35
C GLY A 594 29.52 18.09 53.54
N ALA A 595 28.76 17.65 54.55
CA ALA A 595 28.54 18.43 55.78
C ALA A 595 29.83 18.49 56.61
N LYS A 596 30.33 19.69 56.91
CA LYS A 596 31.48 19.86 57.81
C LYS A 596 31.03 19.66 59.26
N SER A 597 31.52 18.61 59.92
CA SER A 597 31.30 18.42 61.36
C SER A 597 32.08 19.48 62.15
N SER A 598 31.40 20.28 62.96
CA SER A 598 32.03 21.24 63.88
C SER A 598 31.95 20.69 65.31
N PRO A 599 33.06 20.61 66.07
CA PRO A 599 33.05 20.21 67.47
C PRO A 599 32.14 21.07 68.36
N TRP A 600 31.84 22.31 67.97
CA TRP A 600 30.95 23.22 68.71
C TRP A 600 29.46 22.99 68.43
N SER A 601 29.10 21.95 67.68
CA SER A 601 27.70 21.66 67.35
C SER A 601 26.86 21.32 68.59
N PHE A 602 27.46 20.92 69.71
CA PHE A 602 26.75 20.66 70.96
C PHE A 602 26.23 21.93 71.66
N LEU A 603 26.73 23.12 71.30
CA LEU A 603 26.22 24.39 71.84
C LEU A 603 25.00 24.92 71.06
N LYS A 604 24.76 24.40 69.85
CA LYS A 604 23.63 24.80 68.99
C LYS A 604 22.22 24.56 69.56
N PRO A 605 21.97 23.56 70.42
CA PRO A 605 20.62 23.30 70.93
C PRO A 605 20.05 24.43 71.78
N PHE A 606 20.89 25.27 72.39
CA PHE A 606 20.44 26.39 73.23
C PHE A 606 20.96 27.72 72.68
N THR A 607 20.14 28.77 72.80
CA THR A 607 20.57 30.13 72.47
C THR A 607 21.63 30.60 73.45
N VAL A 608 22.45 31.58 73.05
CA VAL A 608 23.46 32.18 73.93
C VAL A 608 22.81 32.78 75.19
N GLU A 609 21.59 33.31 75.04
CA GLU A 609 20.77 33.82 76.16
C GLU A 609 20.42 32.74 77.17
N MET A 610 20.01 31.54 76.72
CA MET A 610 19.72 30.40 77.60
C MET A 610 20.96 29.97 78.38
N TRP A 611 22.12 29.85 77.71
CA TRP A 611 23.38 29.55 78.38
C TRP A 611 23.77 30.60 79.42
N ALA A 612 23.54 31.89 79.12
CA ALA A 612 23.79 32.98 80.07
C ALA A 612 22.86 32.89 81.29
N VAL A 613 21.57 32.60 81.09
CA VAL A 613 20.60 32.40 82.17
C VAL A 613 20.98 31.19 83.03
N THR A 614 21.37 30.07 82.44
CA THR A 614 21.83 28.88 83.18
C THR A 614 23.09 29.17 84.01
N GLY A 615 24.05 29.90 83.44
CA GLY A 615 25.25 30.32 84.18
C GLY A 615 24.93 31.26 85.35
N LEU A 616 23.99 32.19 85.16
CA LEU A 616 23.57 33.14 86.19
C LEU A 616 22.78 32.45 87.31
N LEU A 617 21.94 31.47 86.95
CA LEU A 617 21.24 30.61 87.92
C LEU A 617 22.22 29.78 88.76
N PHE A 618 23.25 29.20 88.12
CA PHE A 618 24.29 28.43 88.82
C PHE A 618 25.03 29.28 89.86
N LEU A 619 25.42 30.51 89.49
CA LEU A 619 26.04 31.47 90.41
C LEU A 619 25.12 31.87 91.57
N PHE A 620 23.83 32.05 91.30
CA PHE A 620 22.83 32.40 92.31
C PHE A 620 22.64 31.28 93.34
N VAL A 621 22.51 30.02 92.88
CA VAL A 621 22.44 28.85 93.77
C VAL A 621 23.71 28.72 94.61
N GLY A 622 24.88 28.88 93.99
CA GLY A 622 26.16 28.87 94.70
C GLY A 622 26.26 29.95 95.79
N ALA A 623 25.72 31.15 95.54
CA ALA A 623 25.67 32.22 96.54
C ALA A 623 24.72 31.89 97.72
N ILE A 624 23.59 31.23 97.46
CA ILE A 624 22.68 30.78 98.52
C ILE A 624 23.35 29.74 99.42
N ILE A 625 23.99 28.72 98.82
CA ILE A 625 24.71 27.68 99.56
C ILE A 625 25.83 28.32 100.39
N TRP A 626 26.60 29.26 99.81
CA TRP A 626 27.62 30.01 100.53
C TRP A 626 27.04 30.75 101.75
N ILE A 627 25.93 31.47 101.61
CA ILE A 627 25.30 32.20 102.73
C ILE A 627 24.87 31.25 103.87
N LEU A 628 24.30 30.09 103.52
CA LEU A 628 23.78 29.13 104.50
C LEU A 628 24.90 28.38 105.24
N GLU A 629 25.94 27.94 104.54
CA GLU A 629 27.02 27.14 105.12
C GLU A 629 28.16 27.94 105.71
N HIS A 630 28.37 29.20 105.29
CA HIS A 630 29.45 30.07 105.80
C HIS A 630 29.39 30.29 107.33
N ARG A 631 28.21 30.11 107.93
CA ARG A 631 28.03 30.30 109.38
C ARG A 631 28.54 29.10 110.21
N PHE A 632 28.58 27.89 109.66
CA PHE A 632 28.88 26.65 110.39
C PHE A 632 30.12 25.89 109.90
N ASN A 633 30.53 26.04 108.63
CA ASN A 633 31.67 25.31 108.06
C ASN A 633 32.95 26.16 108.01
N GLU A 634 34.06 25.67 108.56
CA GLU A 634 35.33 26.43 108.62
C GLU A 634 36.01 26.60 107.25
N GLU A 635 35.71 25.75 106.26
CA GLU A 635 36.30 25.82 104.91
C GLU A 635 35.82 27.01 104.08
N PHE A 636 34.64 27.59 104.40
CA PHE A 636 34.13 28.80 103.73
C PHE A 636 34.64 30.12 104.33
N ARG A 637 35.60 30.08 105.26
CA ARG A 637 36.21 31.27 105.91
C ARG A 637 37.63 31.61 105.41
N GLY A 638 38.14 30.90 104.40
CA GLY A 638 39.45 31.16 103.77
C GLY A 638 39.50 32.44 102.90
N PRO A 639 40.65 32.79 102.29
CA PRO A 639 40.76 33.97 101.42
C PRO A 639 39.80 33.90 100.22
N PRO A 640 39.35 35.04 99.64
CA PRO A 640 38.23 35.09 98.67
C PRO A 640 38.36 34.13 97.48
N ARG A 641 39.59 33.92 97.01
CA ARG A 641 39.91 32.99 95.91
C ARG A 641 39.61 31.52 96.26
N ARG A 642 39.78 31.11 97.52
CA ARG A 642 39.46 29.76 97.99
C ARG A 642 37.95 29.57 98.14
N GLN A 643 37.24 30.58 98.64
CA GLN A 643 35.79 30.53 98.77
C GLN A 643 35.08 30.37 97.41
N ILE A 644 35.55 31.06 96.37
CA ILE A 644 35.01 30.92 95.00
C ILE A 644 35.21 29.49 94.48
N ILE A 645 36.38 28.89 94.68
CA ILE A 645 36.65 27.51 94.23
C ILE A 645 35.74 26.52 94.97
N THR A 646 35.53 26.70 96.27
CA THR A 646 34.64 25.84 97.06
C THR A 646 33.17 26.00 96.65
N VAL A 647 32.71 27.18 96.22
CA VAL A 647 31.35 27.38 95.69
C VAL A 647 31.15 26.67 94.34
N PHE A 648 32.15 26.68 93.46
CA PHE A 648 32.05 26.03 92.15
C PHE A 648 32.29 24.51 92.18
N TRP A 649 32.94 23.99 93.22
CA TRP A 649 33.41 22.59 93.26
C TRP A 649 32.90 21.80 94.49
N GLY A 650 32.39 22.45 95.54
CA GLY A 650 32.22 21.88 96.89
C GLY A 650 31.07 20.89 97.09
N GLU A 651 29.95 21.00 96.37
CA GLU A 651 28.84 20.03 96.52
C GLU A 651 28.11 19.65 95.21
N HIS A 652 28.51 20.20 94.07
CA HIS A 652 27.92 19.80 92.77
C HIS A 652 28.64 18.61 92.09
N GLY A 653 29.67 18.03 92.73
CA GLY A 653 30.46 16.93 92.16
C GLY A 653 29.69 15.63 91.93
N GLU A 654 28.65 15.33 92.71
CA GLU A 654 27.85 14.10 92.54
C GLU A 654 26.64 14.30 91.62
N HIS A 655 25.97 15.46 91.65
CA HIS A 655 24.82 15.71 90.75
C HIS A 655 25.21 16.11 89.32
N PHE A 656 26.38 16.72 89.10
CA PHE A 656 26.86 17.01 87.74
C PHE A 656 27.24 15.72 86.98
N ARG A 657 27.61 14.65 87.70
CA ARG A 657 27.81 13.31 87.13
C ARG A 657 26.52 12.72 86.57
N GLU A 658 25.38 12.99 87.20
CA GLU A 658 24.07 12.46 86.79
C GLU A 658 23.41 13.28 85.66
N VAL A 659 23.55 14.62 85.69
CA VAL A 659 23.04 15.51 84.62
C VAL A 659 23.86 15.40 83.33
N CYS A 660 25.18 15.23 83.42
CA CYS A 660 26.00 14.91 82.25
C CYS A 660 25.71 13.51 81.69
N ALA A 661 25.38 12.53 82.55
CA ALA A 661 24.99 11.19 82.08
C ALA A 661 23.62 11.17 81.38
N THR A 662 22.65 11.96 81.86
CA THR A 662 21.30 12.01 81.25
C THR A 662 21.24 12.83 79.96
N HIS A 663 22.04 13.89 79.81
CA HIS A 663 22.15 14.60 78.52
C HIS A 663 23.01 13.88 77.48
N MET A 664 23.91 12.97 77.88
CA MET A 664 24.64 12.10 76.93
C MET A 664 23.78 10.97 76.36
N VAL A 665 22.71 10.55 77.06
CA VAL A 665 21.83 9.47 76.59
C VAL A 665 20.84 9.95 75.51
N VAL A 666 20.46 11.23 75.48
CA VAL A 666 19.54 11.75 74.45
C VAL A 666 20.23 11.98 73.09
N CYS A 667 21.56 12.09 73.04
CA CYS A 667 22.31 12.14 71.76
C CYS A 667 22.70 10.75 71.21
N SER A 668 22.46 9.65 71.94
CA SER A 668 22.71 8.29 71.44
C SER A 668 21.49 7.67 70.75
N SER A 669 20.27 8.11 71.13
CA SER A 669 19.01 7.55 70.61
C SER A 669 18.72 7.87 69.14
N ASP A 670 19.24 8.99 68.61
CA ASP A 670 19.11 9.35 67.19
C ASP A 670 20.11 8.61 66.27
N HIS A 671 21.04 7.85 66.86
CA HIS A 671 21.92 6.94 66.12
C HIS A 671 21.37 5.51 66.04
N GLN A 672 20.40 5.11 66.86
CA GLN A 672 19.79 3.78 66.79
C GLN A 672 18.52 3.71 65.90
N LEU A 673 17.87 4.85 65.60
CA LEU A 673 16.72 4.88 64.68
C LEU A 673 17.08 5.10 63.20
N LYS A 674 18.37 5.24 62.86
CA LYS A 674 18.86 5.32 61.47
C LYS A 674 19.74 4.14 61.04
N LEU A 675 19.87 3.13 61.89
CA LEU A 675 20.55 1.86 61.60
C LEU A 675 19.59 0.74 61.14
N HIS A 676 18.29 1.03 61.01
CA HIS A 676 17.29 0.13 60.41
C HIS A 676 16.80 0.63 59.03
N SER A 677 17.72 1.01 58.13
CA SER A 677 17.45 0.98 56.68
C SER A 677 18.75 0.92 55.88
N GLN A 678 19.58 -0.08 56.14
CA GLN A 678 20.59 -0.53 55.18
C GLN A 678 20.27 -1.95 54.76
N SER A 679 19.59 -2.08 53.62
CA SER A 679 19.47 -3.32 52.88
C SER A 679 20.83 -3.65 52.27
N HIS A 680 21.64 -4.43 53.00
CA HIS A 680 22.77 -5.13 52.41
C HIS A 680 22.28 -6.48 51.86
N PHE A 681 22.24 -6.54 50.54
CA PHE A 681 22.34 -7.76 49.77
C PHE A 681 23.72 -8.37 50.07
N ASP A 682 23.77 -9.66 50.41
CA ASP A 682 24.98 -10.46 50.30
C ASP A 682 24.62 -11.88 49.79
N PRO A 683 25.44 -12.48 48.91
CA PRO A 683 25.10 -13.67 48.14
C PRO A 683 25.58 -14.97 48.80
N HIS A 684 24.90 -16.07 48.44
CA HIS A 684 25.23 -17.50 48.58
C HIS A 684 24.29 -18.36 49.46
N ARG A 685 23.98 -19.55 48.90
CA ARG A 685 23.22 -20.72 49.40
C ARG A 685 21.69 -20.57 49.40
N SER A 686 20.96 -21.01 48.36
CA SER A 686 20.71 -22.37 47.81
C SER A 686 19.73 -23.23 48.63
N THR A 687 18.86 -23.95 47.90
CA THR A 687 17.82 -24.95 48.28
C THR A 687 16.50 -24.39 48.78
N ALA A 688 15.33 -24.94 48.47
CA ALA A 688 14.83 -25.83 47.42
C ALA A 688 13.29 -25.89 47.63
N ASN A 689 12.57 -26.16 46.54
CA ASN A 689 11.22 -26.73 46.46
C ASN A 689 10.02 -25.91 46.99
N ILE A 690 9.04 -25.64 46.11
CA ILE A 690 7.79 -26.43 46.01
C ILE A 690 6.92 -25.93 44.82
N SER A 691 6.73 -26.86 43.89
CA SER A 691 5.61 -27.13 42.96
C SER A 691 4.74 -26.02 42.36
N ASP A 692 4.88 -25.86 41.04
CA ASP A 692 3.95 -26.37 40.01
C ASP A 692 2.48 -25.89 40.00
N ARG A 693 2.12 -25.04 39.01
CA ARG A 693 0.97 -25.25 38.10
C ARG A 693 0.79 -24.12 37.05
N ARG A 694 0.67 -24.56 35.79
CA ARG A 694 0.05 -23.96 34.58
C ARG A 694 0.91 -23.19 33.57
N ASN A 695 1.48 -23.97 32.65
CA ASN A 695 1.28 -23.96 31.19
C ASN A 695 0.84 -22.66 30.47
N GLY A 696 1.61 -22.31 29.43
CA GLY A 696 1.13 -21.54 28.27
C GLY A 696 2.24 -21.09 27.33
N GLN A 697 2.47 -21.84 26.26
CA GLN A 697 3.46 -21.63 25.17
C GLN A 697 3.54 -20.21 24.60
N SER A 698 4.76 -19.78 24.24
CA SER A 698 5.05 -19.19 22.92
C SER A 698 6.56 -19.06 22.71
N ASN A 699 7.11 -20.02 21.95
CA ASN A 699 8.39 -19.89 21.29
C ASN A 699 8.19 -18.98 20.07
N ASN A 700 8.82 -17.80 20.05
CA ASN A 700 8.94 -17.03 18.81
C ASN A 700 10.33 -16.39 18.72
N LYS A 701 11.27 -17.11 18.08
CA LYS A 701 12.48 -16.51 17.52
C LYS A 701 12.07 -15.63 16.34
N GLN A 702 11.78 -14.35 16.60
CA GLN A 702 11.72 -13.35 15.54
C GLN A 702 13.15 -13.09 15.04
N ARG A 703 13.48 -13.68 13.89
CA ARG A 703 14.59 -13.21 13.06
C ARG A 703 14.16 -11.87 12.45
N THR A 704 14.85 -10.80 12.84
CA THR A 704 14.73 -9.48 12.22
C THR A 704 15.27 -9.54 10.79
N ASN A 705 14.37 -9.46 9.81
CA ASN A 705 14.75 -9.28 8.40
C ASN A 705 14.74 -7.77 8.10
N TRP A 706 15.90 -7.24 7.72
CA TRP A 706 16.03 -5.88 7.19
C TRP A 706 15.23 -5.76 5.88
N SER A 707 14.51 -4.65 5.71
CA SER A 707 13.76 -4.24 4.50
C SER A 707 14.23 -2.85 4.06
N PRO A 708 14.42 -2.54 2.77
CA PRO A 708 14.78 -1.22 2.29
C PRO A 708 13.50 -0.40 2.11
N GLY A 709 13.67 0.91 2.06
CA GLY A 709 12.58 1.87 2.04
C GLY A 709 12.10 2.31 3.42
N ARG A 710 12.84 1.97 4.48
CA ARG A 710 12.57 2.40 5.85
C ARG A 710 13.86 2.79 6.56
N TYR A 711 14.09 4.09 6.58
CA TYR A 711 15.19 4.78 7.23
C TYR A 711 15.39 4.27 8.64
N LEU A 712 16.62 3.89 8.97
CA LEU A 712 16.94 3.27 10.24
C LEU A 712 17.83 4.18 11.06
N CYS A 713 17.37 4.54 12.25
CA CYS A 713 18.20 5.10 13.31
C CYS A 713 18.50 4.02 14.35
N ILE A 714 19.79 3.76 14.62
CA ILE A 714 20.23 2.79 15.61
C ILE A 714 20.38 3.49 16.95
N GLN A 715 19.73 2.99 18.00
CA GLN A 715 19.52 3.82 19.18
C GLN A 715 19.36 3.10 20.55
N VAL A 716 19.65 3.85 21.63
CA VAL A 716 19.33 3.76 23.08
C VAL A 716 17.89 4.24 23.47
N SER A 717 16.98 3.42 24.03
CA SER A 717 15.61 3.79 24.48
C SER A 717 15.56 4.74 25.67
N GLY A 718 14.54 5.60 25.81
CA GLY A 718 14.15 6.20 27.09
C GLY A 718 12.64 6.13 27.31
N GLN A 719 12.22 5.73 28.52
CA GLN A 719 10.83 5.86 29.01
C GLN A 719 10.66 7.16 29.77
#